data_AF-A0A3C0VJK8-F1
#
_entry.id   AF-A0A3C0VJK8-F1
#
_cell.length_a   1.000
_cell.length_b   1.000
_cell.length_c   1.000
_cell.angle_alpha   90.00
_cell.angle_beta   90.00
_cell.angle_gamma   90.00
#
_symmetry.space_group_name_H-M   'P 1'
#
loop_
_entity.id
_entity.type
_entity.pdbx_description
1 polymer ?
#
loop_
_entity_poly.entity_id
_entity_poly.type
_entity_poly.pdbx_seq_one_letter_code
_entity_poly.pdbx_strand_id
1 'polypeptide(L)'
;MIRRARAPRGAIEGPVIARRRTTIRARIRDRRRLAARDGRGYDRERRRGARRRPAGGCNMRESRVRRWASRCCVACVACWSAALGGAAEVPPGLEEVVFAVRAPGTDPHWYANFGYWSSDAEQKMYGKDGGRVCAVNVATGACRVLLDDPRGGVRDTSVSHDGTRILFSYRKGGTHNYNLHEMRADGSGLRQLTSGPYDDIEAAYLPCGDIVFCSSRCHRWVSCWHTQVAIMYRMDPDGGNVRPISCSNEHDNTPAVMPDGRLLFTRWEYIDRNQVTFHHLWTVNPDGTGQMAYFGNMHPGIVMIDAKPIPGTDKVAAIFSPGHGITEHLGTLTVLDCKAGPDERGRARSVAAGPGHVRDPYPLSERFFLAAQRHMLFLVDAQAGRRTELYALSEADRAAGLELHEPWPLAPRPRERVIPDRVDRTRPAGRLVLQDVARGRAMEGVGPGEIAKLLVVESLPKPVNFSGGPDMLSWLGTFTLERILGTVPVRPDGSAYFELPADRPVFFVALDANDRAVKRMQSFTSVMPGETTGCVGCHEQRTRAPENRGAPLVAALKAPPSAVTPIEGIPDVVDFPRDIQPILDARCAGCHNPKDRRGDVVLTRGRGVTFSPAYWTLIMRDQVADGGNGYGNRPPRTIGSSASALMRKIDGSHHDVVLPENERRTVWAWIETGATYAGTYAALGTSTVPAGAAMRAVHEVFGRRCGACHALPNQNGAGGKIVIPAAPQHGPNWQRVVLKDDPAARLGMEILFNFLEPAASPVLLGPLARAAGGWGTCNGAVPRLTRPSERAAENPSPVFADTNDPDYRKILAAIEKSGEYLRSGECFDMPDFRPNPHYVREMRRFGILPPVPDPARDTFDGYALDGAFWRSLWYHPPVAAAAMDEAGQ
;
A
#
# COMPACT_ATOMS: atom_id res chain seq x y z
N MET A 1 35.77 17.44 -67.21
CA MET A 1 34.66 17.44 -68.18
C MET A 1 34.60 16.09 -68.89
N ILE A 2 33.40 15.48 -68.92
CA ILE A 2 32.91 14.26 -69.59
C ILE A 2 33.94 13.17 -69.97
N ARG A 3 33.81 11.96 -69.39
CA ARG A 3 33.99 10.67 -70.10
C ARG A 3 33.57 9.44 -69.28
N ARG A 4 33.03 8.45 -70.01
CA ARG A 4 32.84 7.03 -69.67
C ARG A 4 34.07 6.42 -68.98
N ALA A 5 33.87 5.42 -68.09
CA ALA A 5 34.44 4.06 -68.20
C ALA A 5 34.45 3.25 -66.88
N ARG A 6 34.07 1.97 -67.01
CA ARG A 6 34.72 0.73 -66.51
C ARG A 6 34.82 0.44 -65.00
N ALA A 7 34.27 -0.73 -64.65
CA ALA A 7 34.84 -1.64 -63.64
C ALA A 7 36.14 -2.30 -64.15
N PRO A 8 37.04 -2.73 -63.24
CA PRO A 8 37.35 -4.17 -63.06
C PRO A 8 37.43 -4.54 -61.55
N ARG A 9 36.99 -5.70 -61.04
CA ARG A 9 37.39 -7.12 -61.22
C ARG A 9 38.81 -7.50 -60.72
N GLY A 10 38.84 -8.42 -59.74
CA GLY A 10 39.91 -9.38 -59.40
C GLY A 10 40.69 -9.03 -58.12
N ALA A 11 40.96 -9.89 -57.14
CA ALA A 11 40.85 -11.36 -57.03
C ALA A 11 40.80 -11.77 -55.52
N ILE A 12 39.92 -12.70 -55.09
CA ILE A 12 40.16 -14.13 -54.75
C ILE A 12 41.02 -14.26 -53.47
N GLU A 13 40.52 -14.77 -52.33
CA GLU A 13 40.35 -16.21 -52.02
C GLU A 13 39.13 -16.53 -51.10
N GLY A 14 38.50 -17.69 -51.33
CA GLY A 14 37.52 -18.33 -50.43
C GLY A 14 38.17 -19.20 -49.33
N PRO A 15 37.48 -20.16 -48.66
CA PRO A 15 36.14 -20.71 -48.95
C PRO A 15 35.15 -20.86 -47.76
N VAL A 16 33.87 -20.80 -48.14
CA VAL A 16 32.72 -21.69 -47.85
C VAL A 16 32.84 -22.85 -46.80
N ILE A 17 31.93 -22.76 -45.80
CA ILE A 17 31.15 -23.78 -45.05
C ILE A 17 31.83 -24.76 -44.08
N ALA A 18 31.47 -24.63 -42.80
CA ALA A 18 31.04 -25.78 -41.97
C ALA A 18 30.03 -25.36 -40.89
N ARG A 19 28.82 -25.93 -40.95
CA ARG A 19 27.80 -25.91 -39.90
C ARG A 19 28.35 -26.51 -38.60
N ARG A 20 28.18 -25.85 -37.46
CA ARG A 20 27.96 -26.54 -36.17
C ARG A 20 26.93 -25.82 -35.30
N ARG A 21 25.82 -26.54 -35.08
CA ARG A 21 24.91 -26.44 -33.92
C ARG A 21 25.73 -26.49 -32.62
N THR A 22 25.13 -26.00 -31.53
CA THR A 22 25.61 -25.85 -30.13
C THR A 22 26.18 -24.45 -29.86
N THR A 23 25.75 -23.63 -28.88
CA THR A 23 25.07 -23.94 -27.61
C THR A 23 24.38 -22.67 -27.04
N ILE A 24 23.04 -22.58 -27.14
CA ILE A 24 22.18 -21.64 -26.36
C ILE A 24 21.99 -22.18 -24.92
N ARG A 25 23.09 -22.63 -24.29
CA ARG A 25 23.10 -23.12 -22.89
C ARG A 25 24.11 -22.41 -21.99
N ALA A 26 24.91 -21.48 -22.53
CA ALA A 26 25.91 -20.75 -21.74
C ALA A 26 25.39 -19.43 -21.14
N ARG A 27 24.40 -18.74 -21.73
CA ARG A 27 23.88 -17.46 -21.20
C ARG A 27 22.75 -17.57 -20.15
N ILE A 28 22.36 -18.80 -19.77
CA ILE A 28 21.34 -19.06 -18.74
C ILE A 28 21.98 -19.44 -17.38
N ARG A 29 23.30 -19.70 -17.33
CA ARG A 29 23.99 -20.08 -16.08
C ARG A 29 24.50 -18.90 -15.24
N ASP A 30 24.76 -17.73 -15.82
CA ASP A 30 25.22 -16.57 -15.04
C ASP A 30 24.11 -15.79 -14.33
N ARG A 31 22.86 -15.83 -14.83
CA ARG A 31 21.70 -15.29 -14.08
C ARG A 31 21.30 -16.15 -12.87
N ARG A 32 21.77 -17.41 -12.79
CA ARG A 32 21.49 -18.31 -11.67
C ARG A 32 22.54 -18.25 -10.54
N ARG A 33 23.72 -17.66 -10.77
CA ARG A 33 24.76 -17.53 -9.72
C ARG A 33 24.69 -16.23 -8.91
N LEU A 34 24.02 -15.20 -9.41
CA LEU A 34 23.77 -13.96 -8.64
C LEU A 34 22.55 -14.07 -7.70
N ALA A 35 21.53 -14.87 -8.04
CA ALA A 35 20.36 -15.09 -7.17
C ALA A 35 20.56 -16.15 -6.06
N ALA A 36 21.70 -16.86 -6.05
CA ALA A 36 21.95 -17.98 -5.13
C ALA A 36 23.01 -17.68 -4.04
N ARG A 37 23.53 -16.44 -3.97
CA ARG A 37 24.48 -16.01 -2.93
C ARG A 37 23.84 -15.20 -1.78
N ASP A 38 22.66 -14.62 -1.97
CA ASP A 38 21.96 -13.85 -0.92
C ASP A 38 20.86 -14.64 -0.16
N GLY A 39 20.72 -15.93 -0.46
CA GLY A 39 19.57 -16.74 -0.03
C GLY A 39 19.86 -17.90 0.92
N ARG A 40 21.00 -17.95 1.61
CA ARG A 40 21.28 -19.03 2.57
C ARG A 40 21.86 -18.51 3.87
N GLY A 41 20.95 -18.24 4.80
CA GLY A 41 21.29 -17.96 6.19
C GLY A 41 20.08 -17.86 7.10
N TYR A 42 18.92 -18.43 6.75
CA TYR A 42 17.78 -18.51 7.67
C TYR A 42 16.95 -19.74 7.30
N ASP A 43 16.54 -20.48 8.31
CA ASP A 43 15.56 -21.59 8.26
C ASP A 43 16.10 -23.03 8.19
N ARG A 44 16.66 -23.48 9.32
CA ARG A 44 16.49 -24.86 9.81
C ARG A 44 16.33 -24.83 11.32
N GLU A 45 15.13 -24.49 11.79
CA GLU A 45 14.57 -25.00 13.06
C GLU A 45 13.17 -24.42 13.31
N ARG A 46 12.18 -24.85 12.52
CA ARG A 46 10.75 -24.81 12.92
C ARG A 46 9.87 -25.65 11.99
N ARG A 47 10.07 -26.97 12.03
CA ARG A 47 9.02 -27.92 11.62
C ARG A 47 9.02 -29.13 12.54
N ARG A 48 8.20 -29.06 13.59
CA ARG A 48 7.41 -30.18 14.13
C ARG A 48 6.48 -29.66 15.23
N GLY A 49 5.18 -29.84 15.01
CA GLY A 49 4.16 -29.74 16.05
C GLY A 49 3.12 -28.64 15.85
N ALA A 50 2.01 -28.99 15.20
CA ALA A 50 0.64 -28.77 15.72
C ALA A 50 -0.39 -28.94 14.60
N ARG A 51 -0.92 -30.17 14.48
CA ARG A 51 -2.29 -30.39 13.97
C ARG A 51 -3.19 -30.60 15.19
N ARG A 52 -4.24 -29.79 15.24
CA ARG A 52 -5.61 -30.03 15.76
C ARG A 52 -5.79 -30.88 17.03
N ARG A 53 -6.52 -30.32 17.99
CA ARG A 53 -7.52 -31.06 18.78
C ARG A 53 -8.82 -30.24 18.86
N PRO A 54 -10.01 -30.88 18.82
CA PRO A 54 -11.23 -30.32 19.37
C PRO A 54 -11.47 -30.82 20.82
N ALA A 55 -12.51 -30.23 21.41
CA ALA A 55 -13.01 -30.31 22.78
C ALA A 55 -13.18 -31.70 23.42
N GLY A 56 -13.18 -31.73 24.75
CA GLY A 56 -13.65 -32.85 25.59
C GLY A 56 -12.93 -32.89 26.94
N GLY A 57 -13.69 -32.78 28.03
CA GLY A 57 -13.19 -32.59 29.40
C GLY A 57 -12.68 -33.84 30.13
N CYS A 58 -12.47 -33.63 31.43
CA CYS A 58 -12.35 -34.60 32.53
C CYS A 58 -10.95 -35.07 32.97
N ASN A 59 -10.54 -34.50 34.10
CA ASN A 59 -10.00 -35.12 35.33
C ASN A 59 -8.73 -36.00 35.38
N MET A 60 -8.01 -35.68 36.47
CA MET A 60 -7.27 -36.55 37.39
C MET A 60 -5.80 -36.92 37.12
N ARG A 61 -4.96 -36.28 37.95
CA ARG A 61 -4.08 -36.85 39.00
C ARG A 61 -2.98 -37.85 38.64
N GLU A 62 -1.82 -37.51 39.21
CA GLU A 62 -0.84 -38.41 39.85
C GLU A 62 -0.06 -39.36 38.93
N SER A 63 1.16 -39.81 39.21
CA SER A 63 2.28 -39.37 40.05
C SER A 63 3.41 -40.39 39.79
N ARG A 64 4.68 -39.95 39.89
CA ARG A 64 5.90 -40.74 40.19
C ARG A 64 6.32 -41.78 39.12
N VAL A 65 7.60 -41.97 38.80
CA VAL A 65 8.60 -42.62 39.66
C VAL A 65 10.01 -42.50 39.02
N ARG A 66 10.93 -41.93 39.82
CA ARG A 66 12.35 -42.31 40.09
C ARG A 66 13.41 -42.25 38.98
N ARG A 67 14.39 -41.34 39.16
CA ARG A 67 15.72 -41.49 39.81
C ARG A 67 16.70 -42.30 38.98
N TRP A 68 17.75 -41.64 38.47
CA TRP A 68 19.15 -41.91 38.80
C TRP A 68 19.91 -40.58 38.69
N ALA A 69 20.55 -40.19 39.78
CA ALA A 69 21.38 -39.00 39.90
C ALA A 69 22.70 -39.42 40.56
N SER A 70 23.76 -38.72 40.20
CA SER A 70 25.01 -38.44 40.94
C SER A 70 26.19 -38.52 39.97
N ARG A 71 27.20 -37.67 39.96
CA ARG A 71 27.65 -36.53 40.79
C ARG A 71 28.85 -35.98 40.01
N CYS A 72 28.99 -34.66 39.84
CA CYS A 72 30.27 -33.94 39.95
C CYS A 72 30.10 -32.44 39.70
N CYS A 73 30.73 -31.65 40.58
CA CYS A 73 31.06 -30.23 40.48
C CYS A 73 29.96 -29.19 40.75
N VAL A 74 29.60 -29.11 42.04
CA VAL A 74 29.32 -27.86 42.74
C VAL A 74 30.63 -27.07 42.82
N ALA A 75 30.85 -26.10 41.93
CA ALA A 75 31.78 -24.96 42.06
C ALA A 75 31.90 -24.20 40.71
N CYS A 76 30.83 -23.55 40.22
CA CYS A 76 30.93 -22.57 39.12
C CYS A 76 29.69 -21.65 38.96
N VAL A 77 28.87 -21.46 39.99
CA VAL A 77 27.66 -20.61 39.93
C VAL A 77 27.82 -19.28 40.69
N ALA A 78 29.04 -18.93 41.12
CA ALA A 78 29.32 -17.70 41.86
C ALA A 78 30.31 -16.75 41.17
N CYS A 79 30.39 -16.74 39.83
CA CYS A 79 31.30 -15.86 39.09
C CYS A 79 30.73 -15.27 37.78
N TRP A 80 29.42 -15.03 37.72
CA TRP A 80 28.81 -14.17 36.69
C TRP A 80 28.01 -13.01 37.32
N SER A 81 28.53 -12.47 38.43
CA SER A 81 27.99 -11.27 39.10
C SER A 81 29.05 -10.18 39.32
N ALA A 82 30.23 -10.29 38.72
CA ALA A 82 31.32 -9.34 38.95
C ALA A 82 32.25 -9.19 37.74
N ALA A 83 31.71 -8.68 36.63
CA ALA A 83 32.50 -8.01 35.60
C ALA A 83 31.57 -7.00 34.91
N LEU A 84 31.93 -5.70 35.00
CA LEU A 84 31.19 -4.48 34.61
C LEU A 84 30.51 -3.69 35.75
N GLY A 85 31.15 -3.60 36.92
CA GLY A 85 30.79 -2.66 38.00
C GLY A 85 31.33 -1.24 37.79
N GLY A 86 31.25 -0.69 36.57
CA GLY A 86 31.48 0.74 36.34
C GLY A 86 30.14 1.46 36.44
N ALA A 87 30.02 2.46 37.32
CA ALA A 87 28.83 3.31 37.41
C ALA A 87 28.42 3.74 35.99
N ALA A 88 27.12 3.61 35.67
CA ALA A 88 26.62 4.06 34.39
C ALA A 88 26.89 5.56 34.27
N GLU A 89 27.60 5.96 33.22
CA GLU A 89 27.86 7.37 32.94
C GLU A 89 26.53 7.97 32.48
N VAL A 90 25.90 8.76 33.35
CA VAL A 90 24.70 9.51 33.01
C VAL A 90 25.14 10.80 32.31
N PRO A 91 24.61 11.13 31.12
CA PRO A 91 24.95 12.37 30.45
C PRO A 91 24.61 13.59 31.33
N PRO A 92 25.47 14.63 31.36
CA PRO A 92 25.21 15.85 32.11
C PRO A 92 23.87 16.49 31.71
N GLY A 93 23.10 16.95 32.70
CA GLY A 93 21.80 17.61 32.48
C GLY A 93 20.59 16.69 32.32
N LEU A 94 20.77 15.37 32.39
CA LEU A 94 19.67 14.41 32.42
C LEU A 94 19.31 14.04 33.87
N GLU A 95 18.31 14.71 34.43
CA GLU A 95 17.85 14.48 35.81
C GLU A 95 16.58 13.62 35.88
N GLU A 96 15.55 13.99 35.11
CA GLU A 96 14.28 13.27 35.04
C GLU A 96 13.92 12.90 33.59
N VAL A 97 13.23 11.76 33.45
CA VAL A 97 12.65 11.30 32.18
C VAL A 97 11.16 11.10 32.36
N VAL A 98 10.36 11.80 31.55
CA VAL A 98 8.91 11.58 31.41
C VAL A 98 8.66 10.45 30.42
N PHE A 99 7.64 9.63 30.68
CA PHE A 99 7.24 8.53 29.80
C PHE A 99 5.76 8.18 30.01
N ALA A 100 5.18 7.48 29.03
CA ALA A 100 3.84 6.92 29.12
C ALA A 100 3.87 5.45 29.57
N VAL A 101 2.84 5.06 30.31
CA VAL A 101 2.51 3.67 30.62
C VAL A 101 1.15 3.37 30.05
N ARG A 102 1.06 2.38 29.15
CA ARG A 102 -0.19 1.94 28.55
C ARG A 102 -0.13 0.50 28.07
N ALA A 103 -1.27 -0.11 27.84
CA ALA A 103 -1.32 -1.36 27.09
C ALA A 103 -1.12 -1.10 25.58
N PRO A 104 -0.42 -1.99 24.86
CA PRO A 104 -0.33 -1.92 23.40
C PRO A 104 -1.68 -2.25 22.74
N GLY A 105 -1.83 -1.86 21.47
CA GLY A 105 -2.98 -2.23 20.64
C GLY A 105 -3.18 -3.75 20.54
N THR A 106 -4.40 -4.18 20.20
CA THR A 106 -4.73 -5.62 20.09
C THR A 106 -4.36 -6.22 18.73
N ASP A 107 -4.24 -5.39 17.70
CA ASP A 107 -3.85 -5.79 16.35
C ASP A 107 -2.30 -5.84 16.25
N PRO A 108 -1.73 -6.86 15.57
CA PRO A 108 -0.27 -6.97 15.43
C PRO A 108 0.35 -5.89 14.54
N HIS A 109 -0.41 -5.18 13.71
CA HIS A 109 0.10 -4.11 12.87
C HIS A 109 0.47 -2.89 13.71
N TRP A 110 1.64 -2.33 13.44
CA TRP A 110 2.25 -1.27 14.24
C TRP A 110 1.46 0.05 14.26
N TYR A 111 0.61 0.29 13.25
CA TYR A 111 -0.24 1.46 13.09
C TYR A 111 -1.68 1.25 13.61
N ALA A 112 -2.08 0.02 13.90
CA ALA A 112 -3.45 -0.34 14.30
C ALA A 112 -3.63 -0.22 15.82
N ASN A 113 -3.50 1.01 16.33
CA ASN A 113 -3.44 1.30 17.77
C ASN A 113 -4.36 2.45 18.23
N PHE A 114 -5.23 2.95 17.35
CA PHE A 114 -6.29 3.93 17.65
C PHE A 114 -7.53 3.68 16.78
N GLY A 115 -8.66 4.31 17.14
CA GLY A 115 -9.92 4.14 16.41
C GLY A 115 -10.52 2.75 16.58
N TYR A 116 -11.21 2.27 15.54
CA TYR A 116 -12.01 1.05 15.58
C TYR A 116 -11.95 0.27 14.26
N TRP A 117 -12.43 -0.98 14.29
CA TRP A 117 -12.44 -1.89 13.15
C TRP A 117 -13.54 -1.56 12.14
N SER A 118 -13.25 -1.63 10.84
CA SER A 118 -14.18 -1.17 9.80
C SER A 118 -15.55 -1.85 9.82
N SER A 119 -15.64 -3.14 10.15
CA SER A 119 -16.91 -3.86 10.27
C SER A 119 -17.51 -3.87 11.67
N ASP A 120 -16.85 -3.29 12.67
CA ASP A 120 -17.37 -3.24 14.04
C ASP A 120 -16.81 -2.03 14.79
N ALA A 121 -17.66 -1.02 15.01
CA ALA A 121 -17.26 0.19 15.72
C ALA A 121 -17.01 -0.06 17.21
N GLU A 122 -17.53 -1.14 17.79
CA GLU A 122 -17.29 -1.52 19.19
C GLU A 122 -15.95 -2.27 19.36
N GLN A 123 -15.43 -2.84 18.28
CA GLN A 123 -14.09 -3.41 18.25
C GLN A 123 -13.05 -2.29 18.14
N LYS A 124 -12.59 -1.78 19.28
CA LYS A 124 -11.58 -0.72 19.38
C LYS A 124 -10.17 -1.28 19.14
N MET A 125 -9.33 -0.48 18.48
CA MET A 125 -7.95 -0.87 18.12
C MET A 125 -6.91 -0.45 19.15
N TYR A 126 -7.25 0.49 20.03
CA TYR A 126 -6.39 0.89 21.13
C TYR A 126 -6.27 -0.21 22.19
N GLY A 127 -5.22 -0.14 23.01
CA GLY A 127 -4.97 -1.09 24.09
C GLY A 127 -6.00 -1.06 25.22
N LYS A 128 -5.96 -2.05 26.11
CA LYS A 128 -6.83 -2.11 27.28
C LYS A 128 -6.72 -0.84 28.14
N ASP A 129 -7.76 -0.56 28.90
CA ASP A 129 -7.78 0.53 29.87
C ASP A 129 -6.61 0.45 30.87
N GLY A 130 -6.10 1.62 31.23
CA GLY A 130 -4.92 1.80 32.07
C GLY A 130 -3.90 2.70 31.38
N GLY A 131 -3.89 3.98 31.76
CA GLY A 131 -2.96 4.97 31.23
C GLY A 131 -2.32 5.79 32.35
N ARG A 132 -0.99 5.88 32.36
CA ARG A 132 -0.25 6.78 33.27
C ARG A 132 0.80 7.59 32.54
N VAL A 133 0.92 8.86 32.90
CA VAL A 133 2.10 9.65 32.58
C VAL A 133 2.96 9.70 33.83
N CYS A 134 4.21 9.29 33.71
CA CYS A 134 5.14 9.17 34.83
C CYS A 134 6.41 9.97 34.55
N ALA A 135 7.15 10.30 35.60
CA ALA A 135 8.52 10.79 35.51
C ALA A 135 9.43 9.97 36.43
N VAL A 136 10.58 9.55 35.95
CA VAL A 136 11.60 8.86 36.74
C VAL A 136 12.83 9.73 36.91
N ASN A 137 13.31 9.82 38.15
CA ASN A 137 14.60 10.43 38.46
C ASN A 137 15.73 9.43 38.12
N VAL A 138 16.63 9.86 37.24
CA VAL A 138 17.66 8.99 36.64
C VAL A 138 18.72 8.55 37.65
N ALA A 139 19.00 9.36 38.67
CA ALA A 139 20.01 9.05 39.68
C ALA A 139 19.50 8.08 40.75
N THR A 140 18.24 8.22 41.16
CA THR A 140 17.65 7.46 42.28
C THR A 140 16.75 6.30 41.83
N GLY A 141 16.28 6.31 40.58
CA GLY A 141 15.24 5.39 40.09
C GLY A 141 13.84 5.66 40.66
N ALA A 142 13.66 6.72 41.45
CA ALA A 142 12.36 7.09 42.01
C ALA A 142 11.41 7.54 40.90
N CYS A 143 10.22 6.95 40.85
CA CYS A 143 9.19 7.23 39.85
C CYS A 143 8.00 7.95 40.49
N ARG A 144 7.59 9.08 39.92
CA ARG A 144 6.39 9.83 40.28
C ARG A 144 5.34 9.71 39.19
N VAL A 145 4.09 9.53 39.60
CA VAL A 145 2.93 9.48 38.69
C VAL A 145 2.34 10.88 38.57
N LEU A 146 2.24 11.39 37.35
CA LEU A 146 1.75 12.75 37.04
C LEU A 146 0.27 12.74 36.68
N LEU A 147 -0.15 11.67 36.01
CA LEU A 147 -1.54 11.39 35.66
C LEU A 147 -1.74 9.88 35.81
N ASP A 148 -2.85 9.49 36.44
CA ASP A 148 -3.29 8.11 36.55
C ASP A 148 -4.76 8.01 36.19
N ASP A 149 -5.08 7.34 35.08
CA ASP A 149 -6.44 6.99 34.70
C ASP A 149 -6.55 5.49 34.43
N PRO A 150 -7.04 4.69 35.40
CA PRO A 150 -7.19 3.25 35.24
C PRO A 150 -8.27 2.85 34.23
N ARG A 151 -9.12 3.78 33.78
CA ARG A 151 -10.15 3.56 32.75
C ARG A 151 -9.80 4.22 31.41
N GLY A 152 -8.70 4.96 31.37
CA GLY A 152 -8.26 5.74 30.21
C GLY A 152 -7.11 5.08 29.45
N GLY A 153 -6.48 5.86 28.58
CA GLY A 153 -5.22 5.52 27.91
C GLY A 153 -4.45 6.78 27.56
N VAL A 154 -3.13 6.76 27.71
CA VAL A 154 -2.23 7.89 27.40
C VAL A 154 -1.12 7.44 26.47
N ARG A 155 -0.68 8.33 25.57
CA ARG A 155 0.41 8.07 24.63
C ARG A 155 0.98 9.37 24.06
N ASP A 156 2.02 9.23 23.26
CA ASP A 156 2.77 10.25 22.52
C ASP A 156 3.18 11.46 23.38
N THR A 157 3.86 11.23 24.51
CA THR A 157 4.33 12.36 25.34
C THR A 157 5.36 13.23 24.61
N SER A 158 5.32 14.53 24.84
CA SER A 158 6.28 15.51 24.31
C SER A 158 6.50 16.64 25.32
N VAL A 159 7.75 17.03 25.53
CA VAL A 159 8.14 18.09 26.47
C VAL A 159 8.34 19.41 25.72
N SER A 160 7.73 20.47 26.27
CA SER A 160 7.86 21.85 25.79
C SER A 160 9.31 22.35 25.82
N HIS A 161 9.63 23.36 25.00
CA HIS A 161 11.01 23.86 24.87
C HIS A 161 11.63 24.35 26.18
N ASP A 162 10.83 24.90 27.10
CA ASP A 162 11.30 25.38 28.41
C ASP A 162 11.34 24.28 29.47
N GLY A 163 10.88 23.06 29.17
CA GLY A 163 10.85 21.92 30.09
C GLY A 163 9.73 22.00 31.14
N THR A 164 8.81 22.97 31.06
CA THR A 164 7.82 23.22 32.12
C THR A 164 6.46 22.58 31.88
N ARG A 165 6.20 22.09 30.67
CA ARG A 165 4.93 21.48 30.25
C ARG A 165 5.13 20.21 29.44
N ILE A 166 4.13 19.34 29.52
CA ILE A 166 4.05 18.05 28.85
C ILE A 166 2.76 18.02 28.00
N LEU A 167 2.92 17.81 26.70
CA LEU A 167 1.87 17.54 25.72
C LEU A 167 1.74 16.02 25.54
N PHE A 168 0.52 15.51 25.41
CA PHE A 168 0.28 14.08 25.21
C PHE A 168 -1.13 13.83 24.66
N SER A 169 -1.30 12.66 24.07
CA SER A 169 -2.60 12.17 23.59
C SER A 169 -3.28 11.39 24.72
N TYR A 170 -4.52 11.76 25.03
CA TYR A 170 -5.24 11.21 26.16
C TYR A 170 -6.66 10.80 25.78
N ARG A 171 -6.94 9.50 25.93
CA ARG A 171 -8.28 8.93 25.94
C ARG A 171 -8.74 8.88 27.40
N LYS A 172 -9.54 9.87 27.81
CA LYS A 172 -10.10 9.93 29.16
C LYS A 172 -11.03 8.74 29.42
N GLY A 173 -11.01 8.20 30.63
CA GLY A 173 -11.83 7.05 30.99
C GLY A 173 -13.32 7.27 30.76
N GLY A 174 -13.97 6.28 30.13
CA GLY A 174 -15.35 6.37 29.67
C GLY A 174 -15.53 7.04 28.29
N THR A 175 -14.43 7.38 27.61
CA THR A 175 -14.44 7.88 26.22
C THR A 175 -13.69 6.93 25.28
N HIS A 176 -13.83 7.17 23.97
CA HIS A 176 -13.27 6.30 22.94
C HIS A 176 -12.15 6.93 22.11
N ASN A 177 -12.00 8.25 22.14
CA ASN A 177 -11.07 8.94 21.26
C ASN A 177 -9.92 9.57 22.03
N TYR A 178 -8.71 9.48 21.47
CA TYR A 178 -7.57 10.25 21.95
C TYR A 178 -7.74 11.72 21.59
N ASN A 179 -7.61 12.60 22.59
CA ASN A 179 -7.58 14.04 22.40
C ASN A 179 -6.28 14.60 22.96
N LEU A 180 -5.78 15.69 22.40
CA LEU A 180 -4.53 16.31 22.86
C LEU A 180 -4.77 17.07 24.17
N HIS A 181 -3.86 16.85 25.11
CA HIS A 181 -3.87 17.51 26.41
C HIS A 181 -2.47 18.02 26.76
N GLU A 182 -2.44 19.08 27.54
CA GLU A 182 -1.24 19.69 28.09
C GLU A 182 -1.35 19.76 29.61
N MET A 183 -0.25 19.53 30.32
CA MET A 183 -0.16 19.76 31.76
C MET A 183 1.20 20.33 32.15
N ARG A 184 1.33 20.88 33.35
CA ARG A 184 2.62 21.29 33.89
C ARG A 184 3.49 20.08 34.23
N ALA A 185 4.80 20.28 34.26
CA ALA A 185 5.80 19.26 34.59
C ALA A 185 5.61 18.66 36.00
N ASP A 186 4.91 19.34 36.90
CA ASP A 186 4.55 18.86 38.24
C ASP A 186 3.25 18.02 38.28
N GLY A 187 2.55 17.87 37.14
CA GLY A 187 1.27 17.17 37.03
C GLY A 187 0.03 18.04 37.22
N SER A 188 0.20 19.33 37.58
CA SER A 188 -0.91 20.27 37.75
C SER A 188 -1.38 20.90 36.43
N GLY A 189 -2.56 21.52 36.44
CA GLY A 189 -3.02 22.36 35.33
C GLY A 189 -3.35 21.61 34.04
N LEU A 190 -3.86 20.38 34.14
CA LEU A 190 -4.32 19.59 33.00
C LEU A 190 -5.36 20.37 32.17
N ARG A 191 -5.07 20.53 30.87
CA ARG A 191 -5.88 21.28 29.90
C ARG A 191 -6.08 20.43 28.65
N GLN A 192 -7.33 20.32 28.19
CA GLN A 192 -7.67 19.69 26.92
C GLN A 192 -7.55 20.71 25.79
N LEU A 193 -6.91 20.33 24.68
CA LEU A 193 -6.65 21.19 23.51
C LEU A 193 -7.56 20.85 22.32
N THR A 194 -7.85 19.57 22.12
CA THR A 194 -8.72 19.12 21.02
C THR A 194 -9.95 18.40 21.52
N SER A 195 -10.99 18.33 20.69
CA SER A 195 -12.24 17.62 20.99
C SER A 195 -12.88 17.05 19.72
N GLY A 196 -13.85 16.17 19.89
CA GLY A 196 -14.66 15.60 18.81
C GLY A 196 -14.50 14.09 18.65
N PRO A 197 -15.20 13.49 17.66
CA PRO A 197 -15.23 12.05 17.42
C PRO A 197 -14.02 11.56 16.61
N TYR A 198 -12.85 12.12 16.89
CA TYR A 198 -11.61 11.94 16.15
C TYR A 198 -10.47 11.63 17.11
N ASP A 199 -9.52 10.83 16.64
CA ASP A 199 -8.31 10.52 17.37
C ASP A 199 -7.21 11.48 16.94
N ASP A 200 -6.71 12.24 17.91
CA ASP A 200 -5.58 13.14 17.77
C ASP A 200 -4.40 12.59 18.55
N ILE A 201 -3.33 12.30 17.82
CA ILE A 201 -2.18 11.55 18.32
C ILE A 201 -0.87 12.14 17.80
N GLU A 202 0.26 11.69 18.37
CA GLU A 202 1.61 11.94 17.86
C GLU A 202 1.95 13.44 17.75
N ALA A 203 1.58 14.22 18.77
CA ALA A 203 1.72 15.66 18.75
C ALA A 203 3.12 16.16 19.16
N ALA A 204 3.54 17.28 18.57
CA ALA A 204 4.81 17.95 18.88
C ALA A 204 4.66 19.48 18.88
N TYR A 205 5.41 20.14 19.74
CA TYR A 205 5.50 21.61 19.76
C TYR A 205 6.32 22.13 18.58
N LEU A 206 5.78 23.11 17.86
CA LEU A 206 6.48 23.89 16.85
C LEU A 206 7.25 25.05 17.50
N PRO A 207 8.36 25.51 16.90
CA PRO A 207 9.18 26.58 17.47
C PRO A 207 8.47 27.94 17.52
N CYS A 208 7.37 28.12 16.78
CA CYS A 208 6.51 29.30 16.86
C CYS A 208 5.52 29.29 18.03
N GLY A 209 5.35 28.15 18.71
CA GLY A 209 4.37 27.95 19.80
C GLY A 209 3.21 27.05 19.40
N ASP A 210 2.88 26.98 18.10
CA ASP A 210 1.85 26.12 17.54
C ASP A 210 2.12 24.62 17.79
N ILE A 211 1.14 23.79 17.49
CA ILE A 211 1.22 22.34 17.67
C ILE A 211 0.96 21.65 16.34
N VAL A 212 1.83 20.68 16.00
CA VAL A 212 1.61 19.72 14.91
C VAL A 212 1.20 18.38 15.51
N PHE A 213 0.32 17.63 14.84
CA PHE A 213 -0.17 16.34 15.31
C PHE A 213 -0.76 15.50 14.16
N CYS A 214 -0.95 14.21 14.36
CA CYS A 214 -1.67 13.34 13.43
C CYS A 214 -3.14 13.19 13.86
N SER A 215 -4.07 13.27 12.90
CA SER A 215 -5.51 13.22 13.20
C SER A 215 -6.32 12.36 12.22
N SER A 216 -7.31 11.62 12.75
CA SER A 216 -8.30 10.87 11.97
C SER A 216 -9.43 11.72 11.39
N ARG A 217 -9.38 13.05 11.56
CA ARG A 217 -10.26 14.04 10.91
C ARG A 217 -10.23 14.02 9.37
N CYS A 218 -9.26 13.31 8.78
CA CYS A 218 -9.16 13.18 7.33
C CYS A 218 -10.22 12.27 6.69
N HIS A 219 -10.97 11.51 7.49
CA HIS A 219 -12.04 10.60 7.04
C HIS A 219 -11.57 9.49 6.09
N ARG A 220 -10.39 8.90 6.38
CA ARG A 220 -9.76 7.89 5.51
C ARG A 220 -9.56 6.57 6.24
N TRP A 221 -9.50 5.48 5.47
CA TRP A 221 -9.17 4.14 5.94
C TRP A 221 -7.97 3.60 5.19
N VAL A 222 -7.17 2.78 5.87
CA VAL A 222 -5.95 2.18 5.30
C VAL A 222 -6.33 1.35 4.08
N SER A 223 -5.70 1.60 2.93
CA SER A 223 -6.18 0.97 1.69
C SER A 223 -6.00 -0.54 1.66
N CYS A 224 -5.14 -1.10 2.52
CA CYS A 224 -4.90 -2.53 2.63
C CYS A 224 -5.19 -3.11 4.03
N TRP A 225 -5.90 -2.39 4.92
CA TRP A 225 -6.26 -2.91 6.24
C TRP A 225 -7.56 -2.32 6.79
N HIS A 226 -8.03 -2.82 7.92
CA HIS A 226 -9.37 -2.55 8.45
C HIS A 226 -9.41 -1.40 9.46
N THR A 227 -8.44 -0.48 9.44
CA THR A 227 -8.29 0.59 10.44
C THR A 227 -8.30 1.97 9.80
N GLN A 228 -8.61 2.98 10.61
CA GLN A 228 -8.63 4.37 10.18
C GLN A 228 -7.22 4.92 9.95
N VAL A 229 -7.11 5.93 9.10
CA VAL A 229 -5.87 6.67 8.82
C VAL A 229 -5.83 7.96 9.64
N ALA A 230 -4.62 8.36 10.03
CA ALA A 230 -4.33 9.67 10.59
C ALA A 230 -3.23 10.36 9.76
N ILE A 231 -3.42 11.63 9.43
CA ILE A 231 -2.46 12.46 8.69
C ILE A 231 -2.12 13.72 9.49
N MET A 232 -1.09 14.46 9.07
CA MET A 232 -0.65 15.64 9.82
C MET A 232 -1.58 16.86 9.71
N TYR A 233 -1.84 17.48 10.86
CA TYR A 233 -2.54 18.73 11.06
C TYR A 233 -1.68 19.69 11.90
N ARG A 234 -1.99 20.98 11.80
CA ARG A 234 -1.44 22.05 12.65
C ARG A 234 -2.57 22.82 13.31
N MET A 235 -2.32 23.30 14.53
CA MET A 235 -3.23 24.16 15.29
C MET A 235 -2.48 25.20 16.10
N ASP A 236 -3.21 26.21 16.53
CA ASP A 236 -2.71 27.24 17.45
C ASP A 236 -2.45 26.64 18.86
N PRO A 237 -1.66 27.32 19.72
CA PRO A 237 -1.34 26.82 21.07
C PRO A 237 -2.56 26.64 22.00
N ASP A 238 -3.68 27.28 21.65
CA ASP A 238 -4.94 27.19 22.39
C ASP A 238 -5.87 26.07 21.89
N GLY A 239 -5.51 25.38 20.80
CA GLY A 239 -6.33 24.37 20.14
C GLY A 239 -7.19 24.91 18.98
N GLY A 240 -7.14 26.21 18.70
CA GLY A 240 -7.84 26.84 17.59
C GLY A 240 -7.17 26.59 16.22
N ASN A 241 -7.83 27.01 15.14
CA ASN A 241 -7.29 27.02 13.78
C ASN A 241 -6.71 25.69 13.27
N VAL A 242 -7.31 24.57 13.69
CA VAL A 242 -6.95 23.23 13.21
C VAL A 242 -7.08 23.14 11.69
N ARG A 243 -5.98 22.81 11.01
CA ARG A 243 -5.93 22.64 9.54
C ARG A 243 -5.00 21.51 9.13
N PRO A 244 -5.31 20.77 8.03
CA PRO A 244 -4.39 19.78 7.50
C PRO A 244 -3.13 20.46 6.94
N ILE A 245 -2.00 19.76 7.01
CA ILE A 245 -0.73 20.12 6.35
C ILE A 245 -0.21 18.98 5.45
N SER A 246 -1.07 17.99 5.21
CA SER A 246 -0.82 16.80 4.40
C SER A 246 -2.11 16.38 3.73
N CYS A 247 -1.98 15.69 2.60
CA CYS A 247 -3.09 15.09 1.87
C CYS A 247 -2.87 13.58 1.61
N SER A 248 -1.99 12.91 2.34
CA SER A 248 -1.68 11.47 2.20
C SER A 248 -2.94 10.59 2.30
N ASN A 249 -3.17 9.70 1.32
CA ASN A 249 -4.28 8.74 1.42
C ASN A 249 -4.10 7.73 2.56
N GLU A 250 -2.84 7.46 2.92
CA GLU A 250 -2.41 6.58 4.01
C GLU A 250 -1.83 7.41 5.18
N HIS A 251 -1.28 6.73 6.20
CA HIS A 251 -0.75 7.40 7.38
C HIS A 251 0.45 8.31 7.10
N ASP A 252 0.44 9.43 7.81
CA ASP A 252 1.67 10.10 8.25
C ASP A 252 1.91 9.71 9.71
N ASN A 253 3.15 9.43 10.10
CA ASN A 253 3.46 9.02 11.47
C ASN A 253 4.64 9.77 12.08
N THR A 254 4.54 10.00 13.39
CA THR A 254 5.62 10.36 14.31
C THR A 254 6.38 11.64 13.90
N PRO A 255 5.68 12.77 13.66
CA PRO A 255 6.35 14.01 13.25
C PRO A 255 7.30 14.52 14.34
N ALA A 256 8.50 14.94 13.94
CA ALA A 256 9.49 15.58 14.80
C ALA A 256 10.05 16.84 14.14
N VAL A 257 10.25 17.90 14.92
CA VAL A 257 10.85 19.15 14.42
C VAL A 257 12.35 18.99 14.28
N MET A 258 12.90 19.28 13.10
CA MET A 258 14.32 19.33 12.83
C MET A 258 14.93 20.69 13.20
N PRO A 259 16.24 20.80 13.45
CA PRO A 259 16.89 22.06 13.81
C PRO A 259 16.67 23.20 12.79
N ASP A 260 16.51 22.87 11.51
CA ASP A 260 16.24 23.83 10.43
C ASP A 260 14.77 24.33 10.37
N GLY A 261 13.92 23.78 11.23
CA GLY A 261 12.50 24.12 11.37
C GLY A 261 11.55 23.24 10.56
N ARG A 262 12.07 22.36 9.68
CA ARG A 262 11.22 21.40 8.96
C ARG A 262 10.75 20.29 9.89
N LEU A 263 9.65 19.65 9.53
CA LEU A 263 9.18 18.43 10.15
C LEU A 263 9.79 17.22 9.46
N LEU A 264 10.21 16.22 10.24
CA LEU A 264 10.62 14.88 9.81
C LEU A 264 9.53 13.89 10.23
N PHE A 265 9.06 13.04 9.33
CA PHE A 265 7.96 12.11 9.60
C PHE A 265 8.04 10.87 8.70
N THR A 266 7.25 9.85 9.02
CA THR A 266 7.10 8.65 8.19
C THR A 266 5.91 8.80 7.26
N ARG A 267 6.07 8.49 5.97
CA ARG A 267 4.99 8.47 4.97
C ARG A 267 4.94 7.15 4.25
N TRP A 268 3.73 6.71 3.93
CA TRP A 268 3.44 5.50 3.17
C TRP A 268 3.29 5.79 1.67
N GLU A 269 3.68 4.83 0.82
CA GLU A 269 3.74 5.02 -0.64
C GLU A 269 3.20 3.84 -1.45
N TYR A 270 1.99 3.99 -1.99
CA TYR A 270 1.26 2.89 -2.66
C TYR A 270 1.16 3.06 -4.19
N ILE A 271 1.52 4.23 -4.74
CA ILE A 271 1.37 4.51 -6.19
C ILE A 271 2.31 3.62 -7.00
N ASP A 272 1.75 2.67 -7.74
CA ASP A 272 2.45 1.65 -8.53
C ASP A 272 3.51 0.87 -7.70
N ARG A 273 3.29 0.78 -6.38
CA ARG A 273 4.25 0.24 -5.41
C ARG A 273 3.62 -0.72 -4.42
N ASN A 274 4.49 -1.55 -3.88
CA ASN A 274 4.12 -2.56 -2.92
C ASN A 274 3.71 -1.96 -1.56
N GLN A 275 2.47 -2.20 -1.19
CA GLN A 275 1.80 -1.63 -0.02
C GLN A 275 2.49 -1.91 1.32
N VAL A 276 3.30 -2.98 1.44
CA VAL A 276 3.93 -3.34 2.72
C VAL A 276 5.36 -2.85 2.87
N THR A 277 6.00 -2.34 1.81
CA THR A 277 7.47 -2.16 1.78
C THR A 277 7.96 -0.71 1.71
N PHE A 278 7.07 0.28 1.61
CA PHE A 278 7.46 1.68 1.45
C PHE A 278 6.88 2.59 2.55
N HIS A 279 7.37 2.43 3.78
CA HIS A 279 7.06 3.29 4.92
C HIS A 279 8.35 3.94 5.40
N HIS A 280 8.65 5.13 4.86
CA HIS A 280 9.98 5.72 4.94
C HIS A 280 9.95 7.18 5.36
N LEU A 281 11.12 7.79 5.50
CA LEU A 281 11.25 9.13 6.07
C LEU A 281 11.10 10.24 5.03
N TRP A 282 10.33 11.26 5.39
CA TRP A 282 10.02 12.45 4.61
C TRP A 282 10.16 13.70 5.46
N THR A 283 10.28 14.84 4.78
CA THR A 283 10.25 16.16 5.40
C THR A 283 9.18 17.04 4.80
N VAL A 284 8.66 17.98 5.57
CA VAL A 284 7.73 19.03 5.13
C VAL A 284 7.96 20.30 5.96
N ASN A 285 7.62 21.48 5.46
CA ASN A 285 7.58 22.68 6.29
C ASN A 285 6.37 22.64 7.24
N PRO A 286 6.41 23.36 8.39
CA PRO A 286 5.29 23.40 9.33
C PRO A 286 3.96 23.96 8.77
N ASP A 287 3.98 24.58 7.60
CA ASP A 287 2.78 25.05 6.91
C ASP A 287 2.20 24.05 5.90
N GLY A 288 2.90 22.93 5.63
CA GLY A 288 2.56 21.91 4.64
C GLY A 288 3.34 21.99 3.33
N THR A 289 4.07 23.09 3.09
CA THR A 289 4.82 23.29 1.84
C THR A 289 6.12 22.47 1.79
N GLY A 290 6.68 22.28 0.60
CA GLY A 290 8.04 21.75 0.44
C GLY A 290 8.20 20.29 0.88
N GLN A 291 7.15 19.47 0.73
CA GLN A 291 7.19 18.06 1.07
C GLN A 291 8.21 17.29 0.22
N MET A 292 9.19 16.63 0.85
CA MET A 292 10.31 15.98 0.15
C MET A 292 10.75 14.67 0.84
N ALA A 293 11.20 13.69 0.05
CA ALA A 293 11.72 12.45 0.61
C ALA A 293 13.05 12.72 1.33
N TYR A 294 13.17 12.23 2.56
CA TYR A 294 14.34 12.44 3.40
C TYR A 294 15.32 11.26 3.32
N PHE A 295 14.83 10.03 3.49
CA PHE A 295 15.66 8.82 3.39
C PHE A 295 14.82 7.57 3.09
N GLY A 296 15.38 6.63 2.36
CA GLY A 296 14.88 5.25 2.31
C GLY A 296 13.82 4.97 1.24
N ASN A 297 13.20 5.99 0.61
CA ASN A 297 12.11 5.77 -0.35
C ASN A 297 12.47 5.01 -1.65
N MET A 298 13.71 4.53 -1.76
CA MET A 298 14.20 3.64 -2.82
C MET A 298 14.57 2.25 -2.32
N HIS A 299 14.29 1.95 -1.06
CA HIS A 299 14.84 0.81 -0.37
C HIS A 299 13.71 0.04 0.30
N PRO A 300 13.00 -0.81 -0.47
CA PRO A 300 11.85 -1.53 0.06
C PRO A 300 12.24 -2.51 1.16
N GLY A 301 11.25 -2.84 2.01
CA GLY A 301 11.31 -3.99 2.92
C GLY A 301 11.66 -3.63 4.36
N ILE A 302 11.56 -2.34 4.70
CA ILE A 302 11.82 -1.84 6.05
C ILE A 302 10.88 -0.68 6.36
N VAL A 303 10.38 -0.63 7.58
CA VAL A 303 9.66 0.52 8.11
C VAL A 303 10.66 1.38 8.87
N MET A 304 10.76 2.65 8.49
CA MET A 304 11.61 3.64 9.18
C MET A 304 10.69 4.59 9.92
N ILE A 305 10.74 4.60 11.25
CA ILE A 305 9.76 5.30 12.11
C ILE A 305 10.39 5.88 13.38
N ASP A 306 9.67 6.73 14.10
CA ASP A 306 10.11 7.43 15.32
C ASP A 306 11.40 8.23 15.14
N ALA A 307 11.57 8.84 13.98
CA ALA A 307 12.78 9.56 13.66
C ALA A 307 12.86 10.91 14.41
N LYS A 308 14.00 11.19 15.05
CA LYS A 308 14.27 12.44 15.78
C LYS A 308 15.69 12.97 15.48
N PRO A 309 15.88 14.30 15.41
CA PRO A 309 17.22 14.87 15.18
C PRO A 309 18.14 14.63 16.37
N ILE A 310 19.43 14.41 16.09
CA ILE A 310 20.45 14.27 17.13
C ILE A 310 20.99 15.67 17.47
N PRO A 311 20.88 16.12 18.74
CA PRO A 311 21.31 17.46 19.13
C PRO A 311 22.76 17.79 18.74
N GLY A 312 22.99 18.99 18.23
CA GLY A 312 24.32 19.47 17.84
C GLY A 312 24.88 18.91 16.53
N THR A 313 24.06 18.20 15.74
CA THR A 313 24.48 17.54 14.50
C THR A 313 23.42 17.67 13.38
N ASP A 314 23.78 17.26 12.17
CA ASP A 314 22.85 17.12 11.04
C ASP A 314 22.29 15.69 10.89
N LYS A 315 22.48 14.84 11.91
CA LYS A 315 22.07 13.43 11.89
C LYS A 315 20.73 13.24 12.57
N VAL A 316 20.06 12.13 12.26
CA VAL A 316 18.81 11.71 12.92
C VAL A 316 18.94 10.30 13.47
N ALA A 317 18.27 10.01 14.58
CA ALA A 317 18.05 8.66 15.07
C ALA A 317 16.65 8.20 14.68
N ALA A 318 16.48 6.94 14.29
CA ALA A 318 15.19 6.36 13.94
C ALA A 318 15.15 4.87 14.30
N ILE A 319 13.95 4.28 14.35
CA ILE A 319 13.78 2.83 14.39
C ILE A 319 13.62 2.28 12.99
N PHE A 320 14.49 1.31 12.68
CA PHE A 320 14.41 0.49 11.48
C PHE A 320 13.71 -0.81 11.86
N SER A 321 12.39 -0.85 11.69
CA SER A 321 11.54 -2.00 11.99
C SER A 321 11.48 -2.93 10.76
N PRO A 322 11.81 -4.23 10.91
CA PRO A 322 11.99 -5.12 9.76
C PRO A 322 10.67 -5.45 9.04
N GLY A 323 10.75 -5.66 7.72
CA GLY A 323 9.62 -6.13 6.92
C GLY A 323 8.49 -5.09 6.85
N HIS A 324 7.27 -5.52 7.20
CA HIS A 324 6.08 -4.64 7.28
C HIS A 324 6.00 -3.86 8.60
N GLY A 325 7.02 -3.96 9.44
CA GLY A 325 7.05 -3.39 10.78
C GLY A 325 6.57 -4.37 11.85
N ILE A 326 6.95 -4.10 13.09
CA ILE A 326 6.57 -4.86 14.29
C ILE A 326 5.76 -3.95 15.19
N THR A 327 4.76 -4.52 15.88
CA THR A 327 3.88 -3.84 16.84
C THR A 327 4.64 -2.86 17.75
N GLU A 328 4.06 -1.70 18.00
CA GLU A 328 4.65 -0.62 18.81
C GLU A 328 6.05 -0.19 18.32
N HIS A 329 6.20 -0.09 17.00
CA HIS A 329 7.39 0.43 16.32
C HIS A 329 8.71 -0.29 16.66
N LEU A 330 8.65 -1.52 17.21
CA LEU A 330 9.85 -2.24 17.63
C LEU A 330 10.80 -2.49 16.46
N GLY A 331 12.07 -2.18 16.64
CA GLY A 331 13.08 -2.44 15.62
C GLY A 331 14.50 -2.15 16.08
N THR A 332 15.36 -1.87 15.12
CA THR A 332 16.76 -1.54 15.37
C THR A 332 16.95 -0.02 15.42
N LEU A 333 17.44 0.49 16.56
CA LEU A 333 17.89 1.87 16.67
C LEU A 333 19.00 2.14 15.64
N THR A 334 18.79 3.14 14.79
CA THR A 334 19.65 3.45 13.66
C THR A 334 19.91 4.94 13.58
N VAL A 335 21.17 5.34 13.38
CA VAL A 335 21.59 6.72 13.11
C VAL A 335 21.75 6.91 11.61
N LEU A 336 21.20 8.02 11.09
CA LEU A 336 21.21 8.37 9.67
C LEU A 336 21.93 9.71 9.43
N ASP A 337 22.77 9.74 8.40
CA ASP A 337 23.43 10.95 7.87
C ASP A 337 22.98 11.18 6.40
N CYS A 338 22.03 12.08 6.19
CA CYS A 338 21.44 12.27 4.85
C CYS A 338 22.21 13.25 3.94
N LYS A 339 23.42 13.70 4.32
CA LYS A 339 24.22 14.64 3.50
C LYS A 339 24.55 14.13 2.11
N ALA A 340 24.75 12.82 1.97
CA ALA A 340 25.04 12.19 0.68
C ALA A 340 23.79 11.97 -0.19
N GLY A 341 22.60 12.27 0.35
CA GLY A 341 21.32 12.10 -0.32
C GLY A 341 20.45 11.01 0.29
N PRO A 342 19.16 10.99 -0.05
CA PRO A 342 18.14 10.12 0.56
C PRO A 342 18.27 8.64 0.20
N ASP A 343 19.08 8.31 -0.80
CA ASP A 343 19.21 6.97 -1.38
C ASP A 343 20.55 6.29 -1.03
N GLU A 344 21.37 6.94 -0.19
CA GLU A 344 22.69 6.45 0.19
C GLU A 344 22.64 5.55 1.43
N ARG A 345 22.32 4.26 1.21
CA ARG A 345 22.18 3.25 2.29
C ARG A 345 23.35 3.19 3.26
N GLY A 346 24.58 3.41 2.78
CA GLY A 346 25.79 3.36 3.60
C GLY A 346 25.83 4.41 4.72
N ARG A 347 24.91 5.38 4.69
CA ARG A 347 24.75 6.41 5.73
C ARG A 347 23.78 6.03 6.84
N ALA A 348 23.18 4.84 6.79
CA ALA A 348 22.42 4.28 7.88
C ALA A 348 23.29 3.32 8.70
N ARG A 349 23.47 3.61 9.99
CA ARG A 349 24.28 2.81 10.90
C ARG A 349 23.44 2.38 12.11
N SER A 350 23.32 1.06 12.29
CA SER A 350 22.70 0.51 13.50
C SER A 350 23.52 0.83 14.73
N VAL A 351 22.83 1.18 15.81
CA VAL A 351 23.39 1.39 17.14
C VAL A 351 23.32 0.08 17.91
N ALA A 352 24.42 -0.30 18.57
CA ALA A 352 24.45 -1.44 19.47
C ALA A 352 23.65 -1.09 20.75
N ALA A 353 22.38 -1.48 20.77
CA ALA A 353 21.46 -1.21 21.87
C ALA A 353 21.25 -2.42 22.82
N GLY A 354 22.21 -3.35 22.85
CA GLY A 354 22.07 -4.62 23.58
C GLY A 354 21.11 -5.61 22.88
N PRO A 355 20.64 -6.66 23.58
CA PRO A 355 19.83 -7.71 22.98
C PRO A 355 18.39 -7.28 22.67
N GLY A 356 17.92 -7.66 21.47
CA GLY A 356 16.54 -7.49 21.03
C GLY A 356 16.23 -6.13 20.41
N HIS A 357 14.98 -5.95 19.99
CA HIS A 357 14.48 -4.70 19.42
C HIS A 357 14.06 -3.71 20.51
N VAL A 358 14.22 -2.42 20.20
CA VAL A 358 13.79 -1.28 21.03
C VAL A 358 12.80 -0.42 20.25
N ARG A 359 12.13 0.50 20.95
CA ARG A 359 11.23 1.50 20.36
C ARG A 359 11.45 2.88 21.00
N ASP A 360 10.77 3.88 20.45
CA ASP A 360 10.69 5.24 20.98
C ASP A 360 12.07 5.87 21.30
N PRO A 361 13.01 5.91 20.35
CA PRO A 361 14.33 6.41 20.64
C PRO A 361 14.29 7.93 20.81
N TYR A 362 14.93 8.42 21.88
CA TYR A 362 15.17 9.85 22.09
C TYR A 362 16.68 10.12 22.12
N PRO A 363 17.25 10.79 21.12
CA PRO A 363 18.68 11.11 21.10
C PRO A 363 19.02 12.25 22.07
N LEU A 364 19.97 12.01 22.97
CA LEU A 364 20.56 13.03 23.84
C LEU A 364 21.85 13.61 23.21
N SER A 365 22.59 12.76 22.52
CA SER A 365 23.79 13.08 21.74
C SER A 365 24.06 11.96 20.72
N GLU A 366 25.16 12.01 19.96
CA GLU A 366 25.56 10.86 19.12
C GLU A 366 25.95 9.61 19.95
N ARG A 367 26.22 9.78 21.25
CA ARG A 367 26.61 8.69 22.15
C ARG A 367 25.44 8.14 22.94
N PHE A 368 24.56 9.00 23.46
CA PHE A 368 23.54 8.60 24.42
C PHE A 368 22.12 8.73 23.85
N PHE A 369 21.32 7.68 24.03
CA PHE A 369 19.92 7.62 23.59
C PHE A 369 19.04 7.05 24.69
N LEU A 370 17.86 7.61 24.91
CA LEU A 370 16.80 6.92 25.65
C LEU A 370 16.06 5.98 24.70
N ALA A 371 15.59 4.85 25.21
CA ALA A 371 14.73 3.93 24.45
C ALA A 371 13.92 3.03 25.39
N ALA A 372 12.78 2.55 24.92
CA ALA A 372 11.94 1.60 25.66
C ALA A 372 12.00 0.19 25.04
N GLN A 373 11.80 -0.82 25.89
CA GLN A 373 11.55 -2.21 25.47
C GLN A 373 10.54 -2.85 26.42
N ARG A 374 9.29 -2.98 25.96
CA ARG A 374 8.20 -3.60 26.71
C ARG A 374 8.01 -2.92 28.07
N HIS A 375 8.45 -3.54 29.16
CA HIS A 375 8.24 -3.09 30.53
C HIS A 375 9.44 -2.34 31.13
N MET A 376 10.45 -2.01 30.31
CA MET A 376 11.70 -1.40 30.76
C MET A 376 12.07 -0.17 29.93
N LEU A 377 12.63 0.82 30.61
CA LEU A 377 13.20 2.03 30.05
C LEU A 377 14.72 2.00 30.20
N PHE A 378 15.44 2.41 29.15
CA PHE A 378 16.90 2.35 29.11
C PHE A 378 17.57 3.65 28.69
N LEU A 379 18.78 3.86 29.20
CA LEU A 379 19.81 4.70 28.62
C LEU A 379 20.76 3.81 27.80
N VAL A 380 20.87 4.06 26.51
CA VAL A 380 21.78 3.37 25.57
C VAL A 380 23.04 4.21 25.38
N ASP A 381 24.21 3.63 25.65
CA ASP A 381 25.53 4.18 25.32
C ASP A 381 26.04 3.50 24.05
N ALA A 382 25.87 4.18 22.92
CA ALA A 382 26.19 3.69 21.59
C ALA A 382 27.70 3.46 21.37
N GLN A 383 28.56 4.18 22.11
CA GLN A 383 30.00 4.04 22.02
C GLN A 383 30.48 2.80 22.76
N ALA A 384 29.95 2.58 23.97
CA ALA A 384 30.26 1.39 24.76
C ALA A 384 29.47 0.15 24.31
N GLY A 385 28.42 0.32 23.51
CA GLY A 385 27.55 -0.78 23.07
C GLY A 385 26.76 -1.41 24.21
N ARG A 386 26.46 -0.64 25.26
CA ARG A 386 25.75 -1.09 26.47
C ARG A 386 24.47 -0.30 26.68
N ARG A 387 23.52 -0.88 27.42
CA ARG A 387 22.34 -0.18 27.91
C ARG A 387 22.24 -0.30 29.43
N THR A 388 21.78 0.75 30.08
CA THR A 388 21.52 0.82 31.52
C THR A 388 20.02 0.97 31.74
N GLU A 389 19.45 0.14 32.60
CA GLU A 389 18.06 0.25 33.01
C GLU A 389 17.85 1.51 33.86
N LEU A 390 16.86 2.32 33.50
CA LEU A 390 16.44 3.50 34.26
C LEU A 390 15.21 3.21 35.12
N TYR A 391 14.30 2.39 34.60
CA TYR A 391 13.05 2.04 35.26
C TYR A 391 12.47 0.75 34.68
N ALA A 392 11.80 -0.03 35.53
CA ALA A 392 11.02 -1.20 35.14
C ALA A 392 9.66 -1.20 35.82
N LEU A 393 8.62 -1.62 35.09
CA LEU A 393 7.28 -1.78 35.63
C LEU A 393 7.21 -2.87 36.71
N SER A 394 6.30 -2.66 37.66
CA SER A 394 5.99 -3.63 38.70
C SER A 394 5.45 -4.96 38.13
N GLU A 395 5.52 -6.04 38.89
CA GLU A 395 4.95 -7.33 38.47
C GLU A 395 3.43 -7.23 38.21
N ALA A 396 2.71 -6.44 39.00
CA ALA A 396 1.28 -6.20 38.82
C ALA A 396 0.97 -5.50 37.49
N ASP A 397 1.74 -4.47 37.13
CA ASP A 397 1.59 -3.77 35.86
C ASP A 397 1.89 -4.68 34.66
N ARG A 398 2.92 -5.52 34.79
CA ARG A 398 3.28 -6.50 33.76
C ARG A 398 2.19 -7.56 33.59
N ALA A 399 1.60 -8.01 34.69
CA ALA A 399 0.46 -8.94 34.67
C ALA A 399 -0.80 -8.30 34.06
N ALA A 400 -0.98 -6.99 34.22
CA ALA A 400 -2.03 -6.22 33.56
C ALA A 400 -1.79 -5.99 32.06
N GLY A 401 -0.57 -6.31 31.56
CA GLY A 401 -0.20 -6.13 30.16
C GLY A 401 0.21 -4.70 29.80
N LEU A 402 0.59 -3.90 30.79
CA LEU A 402 1.08 -2.54 30.59
C LEU A 402 2.55 -2.56 30.14
N GLU A 403 2.90 -1.58 29.32
CA GLU A 403 4.24 -1.36 28.79
C GLU A 403 4.65 0.13 28.88
N LEU A 404 5.94 0.41 28.74
CA LEU A 404 6.55 1.74 28.80
C LEU A 404 6.77 2.31 27.40
N HIS A 405 6.47 3.59 27.22
CA HIS A 405 6.49 4.25 25.91
C HIS A 405 7.02 5.68 25.98
N GLU A 406 7.54 6.14 24.84
CA GLU A 406 7.88 7.54 24.53
C GLU A 406 8.66 8.28 25.63
N PRO A 407 9.89 7.85 25.96
CA PRO A 407 10.69 8.55 26.95
C PRO A 407 11.18 9.91 26.44
N TRP A 408 11.05 10.94 27.28
CA TRP A 408 11.50 12.30 27.03
C TRP A 408 12.28 12.86 28.22
N PRO A 409 13.42 13.53 27.99
CA PRO A 409 14.06 14.32 29.04
C PRO A 409 13.13 15.44 29.51
N LEU A 410 12.91 15.53 30.81
CA LEU A 410 12.19 16.64 31.41
C LEU A 410 13.17 17.79 31.69
N ALA A 411 13.58 18.47 30.64
CA ALA A 411 14.59 19.53 30.68
C ALA A 411 14.34 20.56 29.57
N PRO A 412 14.81 21.81 29.74
CA PRO A 412 14.78 22.79 28.67
C PRO A 412 15.65 22.32 27.48
N ARG A 413 15.23 22.67 26.27
CA ARG A 413 15.94 22.36 25.03
C ARG A 413 15.99 23.57 24.11
N PRO A 414 17.03 23.70 23.25
CA PRO A 414 17.09 24.76 22.26
C PRO A 414 15.86 24.78 21.37
N ARG A 415 15.34 25.98 21.11
CA ARG A 415 14.23 26.18 20.17
C ARG A 415 14.77 26.11 18.74
N GLU A 416 14.10 25.35 17.88
CA GLU A 416 14.45 25.20 16.48
C GLU A 416 14.19 26.49 15.69
N ARG A 417 14.68 26.56 14.45
CA ARG A 417 14.39 27.67 13.56
C ARG A 417 12.90 27.76 13.25
N VAL A 418 12.33 28.96 13.33
CA VAL A 418 10.96 29.22 12.86
C VAL A 418 10.96 29.37 11.34
N ILE A 419 10.15 28.57 10.66
CA ILE A 419 9.83 28.75 9.24
C ILE A 419 8.51 29.54 9.15
N PRO A 420 8.49 30.73 8.53
CA PRO A 420 7.26 31.49 8.33
C PRO A 420 6.26 30.72 7.46
N ASP A 421 4.97 30.89 7.76
CA ASP A 421 3.89 30.37 6.92
C ASP A 421 3.87 31.10 5.57
N ARG A 422 3.88 30.35 4.48
CA ARG A 422 3.90 30.85 3.09
C ARG A 422 2.62 30.53 2.33
N VAL A 423 1.67 29.87 2.96
CA VAL A 423 0.43 29.42 2.32
C VAL A 423 -0.51 30.61 2.12
N ASP A 424 -0.90 30.85 0.88
CA ASP A 424 -1.94 31.83 0.54
C ASP A 424 -3.29 31.11 0.47
N ARG A 425 -3.97 31.08 1.61
CA ARG A 425 -5.28 30.43 1.80
C ARG A 425 -6.42 31.10 1.03
N THR A 426 -6.18 32.20 0.33
CA THR A 426 -7.18 32.78 -0.57
C THR A 426 -7.20 32.09 -1.94
N ARG A 427 -6.17 31.28 -2.25
CA ARG A 427 -6.03 30.61 -3.54
C ARG A 427 -6.49 29.16 -3.50
N PRO A 428 -7.24 28.67 -4.50
CA PRO A 428 -7.66 27.26 -4.56
C PRO A 428 -6.57 26.31 -5.08
N ALA A 429 -5.43 26.85 -5.52
CA ALA A 429 -4.43 26.12 -6.28
C ALA A 429 -3.00 26.54 -5.89
N GLY A 430 -2.06 25.64 -6.15
CA GLY A 430 -0.63 25.90 -6.18
C GLY A 430 -0.05 25.69 -7.58
N ARG A 431 1.27 25.75 -7.71
CA ARG A 431 1.98 25.74 -8.99
C ARG A 431 3.18 24.81 -8.95
N LEU A 432 3.44 24.12 -10.06
CA LEU A 432 4.59 23.25 -10.23
C LEU A 432 5.45 23.68 -11.42
N VAL A 433 6.76 23.75 -11.20
CA VAL A 433 7.77 23.99 -12.24
C VAL A 433 8.64 22.74 -12.42
N LEU A 434 8.71 22.20 -13.63
CA LEU A 434 9.61 21.12 -14.00
C LEU A 434 10.65 21.65 -14.97
N GLN A 435 11.94 21.46 -14.66
CA GLN A 435 13.02 21.97 -15.50
C GLN A 435 13.22 21.13 -16.77
N ASP A 436 13.35 19.80 -16.65
CA ASP A 436 13.55 18.90 -17.79
C ASP A 436 13.03 17.48 -17.50
N VAL A 437 11.88 17.15 -18.08
CA VAL A 437 11.20 15.86 -17.90
C VAL A 437 12.01 14.65 -18.39
N ALA A 438 12.95 14.85 -19.33
CA ALA A 438 13.74 13.75 -19.88
C ALA A 438 14.89 13.32 -18.94
N ARG A 439 15.13 14.07 -17.86
CA ARG A 439 16.20 13.83 -16.91
C ARG A 439 15.69 13.21 -15.64
N GLY A 440 16.45 12.29 -15.08
CA GLY A 440 16.12 11.70 -13.81
C GLY A 440 16.63 10.27 -13.70
N ARG A 441 16.13 9.54 -12.71
CA ARG A 441 16.49 8.14 -12.47
C ARG A 441 15.74 7.22 -13.41
N ALA A 442 16.37 6.17 -13.95
CA ALA A 442 15.70 5.18 -14.81
C ALA A 442 14.99 5.86 -15.99
N MET A 443 15.75 6.62 -16.78
CA MET A 443 15.28 7.36 -17.97
C MET A 443 15.99 6.89 -19.25
N GLU A 444 16.74 5.78 -19.18
CA GLU A 444 17.45 5.23 -20.33
C GLU A 444 16.48 4.92 -21.47
N GLY A 445 16.80 5.39 -22.69
CA GLY A 445 15.95 5.21 -23.87
C GLY A 445 14.77 6.18 -23.98
N VAL A 446 14.79 7.32 -23.27
CA VAL A 446 13.91 8.46 -23.52
C VAL A 446 14.68 9.53 -24.28
N GLY A 447 14.20 9.91 -25.45
CA GLY A 447 14.81 10.94 -26.30
C GLY A 447 14.45 12.37 -25.87
N PRO A 448 15.30 13.37 -26.17
CA PRO A 448 14.92 14.78 -26.03
C PRO A 448 13.67 15.11 -26.86
N GLY A 449 12.72 15.85 -26.26
CA GLY A 449 11.47 16.23 -26.92
C GLY A 449 10.47 15.09 -27.16
N GLU A 450 10.78 13.87 -26.73
CA GLU A 450 9.87 12.72 -26.91
C GLU A 450 8.61 12.84 -26.04
N ILE A 451 8.76 13.38 -24.82
CA ILE A 451 7.64 13.61 -23.91
C ILE A 451 6.99 14.94 -24.28
N ALA A 452 5.74 14.87 -24.72
CA ALA A 452 4.98 16.02 -25.22
C ALA A 452 4.04 16.64 -24.16
N LYS A 453 3.60 15.83 -23.20
CA LYS A 453 2.64 16.25 -22.16
C LYS A 453 2.77 15.39 -20.90
N LEU A 454 2.29 15.94 -19.78
CA LEU A 454 2.08 15.19 -18.55
C LEU A 454 0.58 14.97 -18.37
N LEU A 455 0.17 13.72 -18.15
CA LEU A 455 -1.13 13.38 -17.57
C LEU A 455 -1.09 13.67 -16.08
N VAL A 456 -2.08 14.39 -15.57
CA VAL A 456 -2.25 14.65 -14.15
C VAL A 456 -3.31 13.69 -13.62
N VAL A 457 -2.89 12.79 -12.73
CA VAL A 457 -3.75 11.74 -12.15
C VAL A 457 -3.81 11.94 -10.64
N GLU A 458 -5.00 11.90 -10.06
CA GLU A 458 -5.21 11.95 -8.62
C GLU A 458 -5.51 10.55 -8.07
N SER A 459 -4.89 10.20 -6.94
CA SER A 459 -5.23 8.99 -6.18
C SER A 459 -6.32 9.30 -5.16
N LEU A 460 -7.37 8.47 -5.11
CA LEU A 460 -8.57 8.78 -4.35
C LEU A 460 -8.62 8.03 -3.01
N PRO A 461 -8.85 8.73 -1.88
CA PRO A 461 -8.90 8.10 -0.56
C PRO A 461 -10.10 7.17 -0.41
N LYS A 462 -9.93 6.11 0.37
CA LYS A 462 -11.01 5.18 0.72
C LYS A 462 -11.86 5.69 1.89
N PRO A 463 -13.20 5.68 1.78
CA PRO A 463 -14.08 6.00 2.90
C PRO A 463 -14.24 4.85 3.89
N VAL A 464 -13.95 3.60 3.49
CA VAL A 464 -13.91 2.40 4.34
C VAL A 464 -13.19 1.26 3.59
N ASN A 465 -12.63 0.29 4.30
CA ASN A 465 -12.00 -0.89 3.70
C ASN A 465 -12.32 -2.18 4.50
N PHE A 466 -12.45 -3.32 3.81
CA PHE A 466 -12.90 -4.59 4.40
C PHE A 466 -11.95 -5.78 4.12
N SER A 467 -10.73 -5.53 3.68
CA SER A 467 -9.79 -6.62 3.41
C SER A 467 -8.32 -6.23 3.60
N GLY A 468 -7.46 -7.24 3.79
CA GLY A 468 -6.01 -7.10 3.76
C GLY A 468 -5.39 -6.91 2.36
N GLY A 469 -6.22 -6.88 1.31
CA GLY A 469 -5.82 -6.81 -0.09
C GLY A 469 -6.56 -5.71 -0.85
N PRO A 470 -6.43 -5.67 -2.18
CA PRO A 470 -7.18 -4.74 -3.03
C PRO A 470 -8.69 -5.07 -3.14
N ASP A 471 -9.14 -6.18 -2.56
CA ASP A 471 -10.53 -6.64 -2.58
C ASP A 471 -11.09 -6.70 -4.04
N MET A 472 -12.33 -6.26 -4.26
CA MET A 472 -12.98 -6.14 -5.56
C MET A 472 -12.37 -5.08 -6.51
N LEU A 473 -11.43 -4.24 -6.05
CA LEU A 473 -10.88 -3.15 -6.89
C LEU A 473 -9.97 -3.68 -7.98
N SER A 474 -9.10 -4.63 -7.66
CA SER A 474 -8.15 -5.17 -8.63
C SER A 474 -7.63 -6.53 -8.17
N TRP A 475 -7.13 -7.35 -9.10
CA TRP A 475 -6.43 -8.56 -8.71
C TRP A 475 -4.95 -8.25 -8.47
N LEU A 476 -4.55 -8.03 -7.21
CA LEU A 476 -3.17 -7.72 -6.80
C LEU A 476 -2.51 -6.56 -7.61
N GLY A 477 -3.32 -5.60 -8.06
CA GLY A 477 -2.88 -4.41 -8.78
C GLY A 477 -2.83 -3.20 -7.86
N THR A 478 -3.57 -2.14 -8.21
CA THR A 478 -3.74 -0.95 -7.35
C THR A 478 -4.67 -1.22 -6.17
N PHE A 479 -4.44 -0.49 -5.07
CA PHE A 479 -5.26 -0.50 -3.86
C PHE A 479 -6.23 0.68 -3.79
N THR A 480 -6.06 1.69 -4.64
CA THR A 480 -6.89 2.90 -4.66
C THR A 480 -7.49 3.12 -6.05
N LEU A 481 -8.65 3.76 -6.10
CA LEU A 481 -9.19 4.36 -7.32
C LEU A 481 -8.36 5.58 -7.71
N GLU A 482 -8.29 5.84 -9.01
CA GLU A 482 -7.56 6.97 -9.59
C GLU A 482 -8.48 7.71 -10.56
N ARG A 483 -8.35 9.05 -10.63
CA ARG A 483 -9.04 9.88 -11.63
C ARG A 483 -8.08 10.72 -12.43
N ILE A 484 -8.42 10.96 -13.69
CA ILE A 484 -7.64 11.83 -14.57
C ILE A 484 -8.17 13.25 -14.45
N LEU A 485 -7.33 14.20 -14.03
CA LEU A 485 -7.69 15.62 -14.02
C LEU A 485 -7.53 16.25 -15.41
N GLY A 486 -6.60 15.72 -16.21
CA GLY A 486 -6.35 16.18 -17.56
C GLY A 486 -4.87 16.14 -17.91
N THR A 487 -4.47 16.95 -18.89
CA THR A 487 -3.07 17.06 -19.33
C THR A 487 -2.53 18.46 -19.24
N VAL A 488 -1.21 18.57 -19.10
CA VAL A 488 -0.45 19.83 -19.20
C VAL A 488 0.67 19.69 -20.23
N PRO A 489 0.96 20.75 -21.00
CA PRO A 489 1.95 20.67 -22.07
C PRO A 489 3.38 20.63 -21.53
N VAL A 490 4.25 19.87 -22.19
CA VAL A 490 5.70 19.92 -22.00
C VAL A 490 6.30 20.68 -23.19
N ARG A 491 7.19 21.63 -22.91
CA ARG A 491 7.87 22.43 -23.92
C ARG A 491 8.96 21.60 -24.63
N PRO A 492 9.42 21.98 -25.84
CA PRO A 492 10.45 21.25 -26.56
C PRO A 492 11.78 21.05 -25.80
N ASP A 493 12.09 21.92 -24.84
CA ASP A 493 13.27 21.80 -23.97
C ASP A 493 13.08 20.84 -22.78
N GLY A 494 11.92 20.19 -22.68
CA GLY A 494 11.53 19.27 -21.62
C GLY A 494 10.89 19.95 -20.40
N SER A 495 10.77 21.28 -20.40
CA SER A 495 10.24 22.03 -19.26
C SER A 495 8.70 22.07 -19.22
N ALA A 496 8.12 22.18 -18.03
CA ALA A 496 6.69 22.39 -17.82
C ALA A 496 6.44 23.37 -16.67
N TYR A 497 5.36 24.15 -16.77
CA TYR A 497 4.91 25.07 -15.72
C TYR A 497 3.40 25.13 -15.72
N PHE A 498 2.77 24.72 -14.61
CA PHE A 498 1.33 24.51 -14.55
C PHE A 498 0.75 24.66 -13.15
N GLU A 499 -0.56 24.91 -13.08
CA GLU A 499 -1.30 24.99 -11.83
C GLU A 499 -1.88 23.62 -11.45
N LEU A 500 -1.97 23.37 -10.15
CA LEU A 500 -2.55 22.16 -9.57
C LEU A 500 -3.54 22.55 -8.47
N PRO A 501 -4.66 21.84 -8.33
CA PRO A 501 -5.57 22.06 -7.22
C PRO A 501 -4.86 21.75 -5.89
N ALA A 502 -5.05 22.62 -4.90
CA ALA A 502 -4.38 22.49 -3.61
C ALA A 502 -4.92 21.30 -2.79
N ASP A 503 -4.09 20.77 -1.89
CA ASP A 503 -4.43 19.70 -0.93
C ASP A 503 -4.93 18.40 -1.57
N ARG A 504 -4.50 18.10 -2.80
CA ARG A 504 -4.85 16.86 -3.53
C ARG A 504 -3.61 16.02 -3.87
N PRO A 505 -3.62 14.71 -3.59
CA PRO A 505 -2.50 13.82 -3.90
C PRO A 505 -2.49 13.45 -5.39
N VAL A 506 -1.61 14.10 -6.15
CA VAL A 506 -1.47 13.92 -7.60
C VAL A 506 -0.14 13.28 -7.98
N PHE A 507 -0.15 12.54 -9.08
CA PHE A 507 1.05 12.01 -9.71
C PHE A 507 0.96 12.19 -11.23
N PHE A 508 2.11 12.04 -11.89
CA PHE A 508 2.23 12.35 -13.32
C PHE A 508 2.54 11.12 -14.15
N VAL A 509 1.92 11.04 -15.32
CA VAL A 509 2.34 10.15 -16.40
C VAL A 509 2.91 10.99 -17.53
N ALA A 510 4.20 10.82 -17.82
CA ALA A 510 4.83 11.39 -18.99
C ALA A 510 4.31 10.68 -20.24
N LEU A 511 3.72 11.42 -21.16
CA LEU A 511 3.14 10.92 -22.40
C LEU A 511 3.93 11.39 -23.62
N ASP A 512 4.04 10.54 -24.63
CA ASP A 512 4.53 10.93 -25.94
C ASP A 512 3.46 11.69 -26.78
N ALA A 513 3.81 12.05 -28.01
CA ALA A 513 2.90 12.73 -28.93
C ALA A 513 1.65 11.90 -29.31
N ASN A 514 1.67 10.58 -29.10
CA ASN A 514 0.57 9.65 -29.39
C ASN A 514 -0.20 9.24 -28.14
N ASP A 515 -0.06 9.98 -27.04
CA ASP A 515 -0.67 9.66 -25.73
C ASP A 515 -0.23 8.32 -25.13
N ARG A 516 0.94 7.81 -25.52
CA ARG A 516 1.49 6.59 -24.92
C ARG A 516 2.32 6.92 -23.70
N ALA A 517 2.12 6.18 -22.61
CA ALA A 517 2.88 6.34 -21.38
C ALA A 517 4.36 6.03 -21.60
N VAL A 518 5.19 7.07 -21.55
CA VAL A 518 6.66 6.93 -21.53
C VAL A 518 7.09 6.53 -20.12
N LYS A 519 6.60 7.22 -19.09
CA LYS A 519 6.95 6.91 -17.71
C LYS A 519 5.90 7.40 -16.72
N ARG A 520 5.60 6.57 -15.72
CA ARG A 520 4.69 6.90 -14.62
C ARG A 520 5.49 7.23 -13.35
N MET A 521 5.11 8.29 -12.66
CA MET A 521 5.58 8.63 -11.33
C MET A 521 5.07 7.58 -10.35
N GLN A 522 5.98 6.92 -9.62
CA GLN A 522 5.64 5.85 -8.66
C GLN A 522 5.77 6.42 -7.25
N SER A 523 4.96 7.44 -6.99
CA SER A 523 4.90 8.28 -5.80
C SER A 523 3.81 9.31 -6.08
N PHE A 524 3.36 10.07 -5.08
CA PHE A 524 2.55 11.25 -5.30
C PHE A 524 3.23 12.52 -4.75
N THR A 525 2.75 13.66 -5.22
CA THR A 525 3.05 14.99 -4.73
C THR A 525 1.75 15.77 -4.54
N SER A 526 1.86 16.94 -3.93
CA SER A 526 0.77 17.88 -3.73
C SER A 526 1.34 19.29 -3.63
N VAL A 527 0.44 20.28 -3.64
CA VAL A 527 0.77 21.68 -3.39
C VAL A 527 -0.21 22.23 -2.35
N MET A 528 0.30 23.05 -1.44
CA MET A 528 -0.55 23.86 -0.56
C MET A 528 -1.13 25.05 -1.34
N PRO A 529 -2.21 25.68 -0.82
CA PRO A 529 -2.76 26.92 -1.38
C PRO A 529 -1.70 28.00 -1.64
N GLY A 530 -1.57 28.43 -2.90
CA GLY A 530 -0.60 29.45 -3.32
C GLY A 530 0.87 29.03 -3.36
N GLU A 531 1.19 27.77 -3.01
CA GLU A 531 2.56 27.26 -3.08
C GLU A 531 3.06 27.28 -4.53
N THR A 532 4.35 27.58 -4.72
CA THR A 532 5.06 27.27 -5.95
C THR A 532 6.23 26.36 -5.62
N THR A 533 6.20 25.15 -6.17
CA THR A 533 7.24 24.14 -5.98
C THR A 533 7.82 23.71 -7.33
N GLY A 534 8.95 23.02 -7.33
CA GLY A 534 9.52 22.54 -8.58
C GLY A 534 10.53 21.41 -8.42
N CYS A 535 10.83 20.75 -9.53
CA CYS A 535 11.79 19.67 -9.64
C CYS A 535 12.70 19.86 -10.86
N VAL A 536 13.91 19.29 -10.77
CA VAL A 536 14.88 19.33 -11.87
C VAL A 536 14.49 18.33 -12.96
N GLY A 537 13.94 17.17 -12.58
CA GLY A 537 13.55 16.14 -13.52
C GLY A 537 12.57 15.09 -12.95
N CYS A 538 12.40 13.99 -13.67
CA CYS A 538 11.60 12.85 -13.24
C CYS A 538 12.38 11.97 -12.25
N HIS A 539 12.28 12.27 -10.96
CA HIS A 539 12.98 11.57 -9.87
C HIS A 539 14.52 11.65 -10.02
N GLU A 540 15.05 12.84 -10.26
CA GLU A 540 16.48 13.12 -10.23
C GLU A 540 17.13 12.71 -8.89
N GLN A 541 18.45 12.53 -8.92
CA GLN A 541 19.22 12.46 -7.68
C GLN A 541 19.08 13.79 -6.94
N ARG A 542 18.58 13.75 -5.71
CA ARG A 542 18.24 14.97 -4.95
C ARG A 542 19.44 15.79 -4.48
N THR A 543 20.65 15.23 -4.61
CA THR A 543 21.92 15.94 -4.41
C THR A 543 22.41 16.66 -5.68
N ARG A 544 21.74 16.45 -6.82
CA ARG A 544 22.10 17.08 -8.08
C ARG A 544 21.53 18.49 -8.13
N ALA A 545 22.41 19.48 -8.29
CA ALA A 545 21.99 20.85 -8.56
C ALA A 545 21.30 20.96 -9.94
N PRO A 546 20.34 21.89 -10.11
CA PRO A 546 19.82 22.26 -11.41
C PRO A 546 20.96 22.64 -12.37
N GLU A 547 20.88 22.21 -13.63
CA GLU A 547 21.92 22.58 -14.59
C GLU A 547 21.79 24.04 -15.00
N ASN A 548 22.88 24.79 -14.85
CA ASN A 548 23.00 26.16 -15.33
C ASN A 548 23.50 26.13 -16.79
N ARG A 549 22.57 25.96 -17.76
CA ARG A 549 22.90 25.77 -19.19
C ARG A 549 23.31 27.03 -19.97
N GLY A 550 23.66 28.14 -19.31
CA GLY A 550 24.17 29.34 -20.00
C GLY A 550 23.22 29.97 -21.05
N ALA A 551 21.92 29.65 -21.04
CA ALA A 551 20.86 30.16 -21.94
C ALA A 551 19.58 30.43 -21.09
N PRO A 552 18.60 31.23 -21.58
CA PRO A 552 17.68 32.00 -20.72
C PRO A 552 16.74 31.10 -19.90
N LEU A 553 16.12 31.70 -18.88
CA LEU A 553 15.03 31.17 -18.03
C LEU A 553 14.29 29.97 -18.66
N VAL A 554 14.14 28.87 -17.90
CA VAL A 554 13.36 27.66 -18.23
C VAL A 554 12.19 28.03 -19.14
N ALA A 555 12.10 27.46 -20.36
CA ALA A 555 11.23 28.02 -21.40
C ALA A 555 9.76 28.11 -20.97
N ALA A 556 9.29 27.15 -20.16
CA ALA A 556 7.95 27.17 -19.59
C ALA A 556 7.64 28.41 -18.72
N LEU A 557 8.63 29.01 -18.07
CA LEU A 557 8.47 30.22 -17.23
C LEU A 557 8.33 31.52 -18.03
N LYS A 558 8.49 31.48 -19.35
CA LYS A 558 8.27 32.64 -20.24
C LYS A 558 6.78 32.93 -20.46
N ALA A 559 5.90 32.07 -19.97
CA ALA A 559 4.45 32.21 -20.04
C ALA A 559 3.83 31.98 -18.65
N PRO A 560 2.58 32.42 -18.42
CA PRO A 560 1.81 32.02 -17.24
C PRO A 560 1.72 30.50 -17.11
N PRO A 561 1.50 29.97 -15.89
CA PRO A 561 1.33 28.53 -15.70
C PRO A 561 0.14 28.03 -16.52
N SER A 562 0.29 26.87 -17.13
CA SER A 562 -0.80 26.22 -17.86
C SER A 562 -1.83 25.68 -16.88
N ALA A 563 -3.12 25.87 -17.18
CA ALA A 563 -4.17 25.13 -16.50
C ALA A 563 -4.14 23.65 -16.95
N VAL A 564 -4.59 22.75 -16.07
CA VAL A 564 -4.84 21.36 -16.44
C VAL A 564 -6.00 21.33 -17.44
N THR A 565 -5.74 20.81 -18.64
CA THR A 565 -6.76 20.68 -19.71
C THR A 565 -7.48 19.34 -19.56
N PRO A 566 -8.78 19.31 -19.21
CA PRO A 566 -9.54 18.07 -19.08
C PRO A 566 -9.54 17.25 -20.37
N ILE A 567 -9.64 15.93 -20.25
CA ILE A 567 -9.83 15.04 -21.40
C ILE A 567 -11.33 14.78 -21.54
N GLU A 568 -11.92 15.17 -22.66
CA GLU A 568 -13.34 14.96 -22.93
C GLU A 568 -13.66 13.50 -23.26
N GLY A 569 -14.89 13.09 -22.96
CA GLY A 569 -15.43 11.78 -23.38
C GLY A 569 -14.91 10.56 -22.61
N ILE A 570 -14.19 10.75 -21.50
CA ILE A 570 -13.82 9.67 -20.57
C ILE A 570 -14.59 9.78 -19.25
N PRO A 571 -14.90 8.65 -18.58
CA PRO A 571 -15.44 8.67 -17.22
C PRO A 571 -14.49 9.33 -16.21
N ASP A 572 -15.04 9.94 -15.14
CA ASP A 572 -14.27 10.52 -14.03
C ASP A 572 -13.42 9.45 -13.31
N VAL A 573 -14.07 8.34 -12.95
CA VAL A 573 -13.41 7.09 -12.51
C VAL A 573 -13.93 5.98 -13.40
N VAL A 574 -13.01 5.27 -14.06
CA VAL A 574 -13.36 4.20 -15.00
C VAL A 574 -13.73 2.92 -14.23
N ASP A 575 -14.83 2.29 -14.61
CA ASP A 575 -15.35 1.04 -14.06
C ASP A 575 -15.36 -0.04 -15.14
N PHE A 576 -14.84 -1.23 -14.86
CA PHE A 576 -14.69 -2.26 -15.89
C PHE A 576 -16.05 -2.79 -16.39
N PRO A 577 -16.99 -3.25 -15.54
CA PRO A 577 -18.31 -3.68 -16.00
C PRO A 577 -19.10 -2.60 -16.75
N ARG A 578 -19.04 -1.34 -16.31
CA ARG A 578 -19.81 -0.23 -16.89
C ARG A 578 -19.18 0.30 -18.18
N ASP A 579 -17.86 0.48 -18.21
CA ASP A 579 -17.21 1.26 -19.26
C ASP A 579 -16.39 0.41 -20.24
N ILE A 580 -15.79 -0.70 -19.79
CA ILE A 580 -14.89 -1.52 -20.61
C ILE A 580 -15.59 -2.76 -21.19
N GLN A 581 -16.39 -3.45 -20.38
CA GLN A 581 -17.11 -4.65 -20.83
C GLN A 581 -17.99 -4.39 -22.06
N PRO A 582 -18.74 -3.27 -22.18
CA PRO A 582 -19.54 -3.01 -23.38
C PRO A 582 -18.70 -2.88 -24.66
N ILE A 583 -17.49 -2.33 -24.55
CA ILE A 583 -16.55 -2.23 -25.69
C ILE A 583 -16.11 -3.63 -26.10
N LEU A 584 -15.75 -4.48 -25.14
CA LEU A 584 -15.36 -5.87 -25.41
C LEU A 584 -16.52 -6.66 -26.03
N ASP A 585 -17.74 -6.48 -25.54
CA ASP A 585 -18.93 -7.15 -26.09
C ASP A 585 -19.19 -6.75 -27.54
N ALA A 586 -19.07 -5.46 -27.85
CA ALA A 586 -19.32 -4.95 -29.21
C ALA A 586 -18.21 -5.32 -30.21
N ARG A 587 -16.94 -5.41 -29.76
CA ARG A 587 -15.77 -5.41 -30.65
C ARG A 587 -14.97 -6.70 -30.63
N CYS A 588 -15.06 -7.47 -29.54
CA CYS A 588 -14.21 -8.63 -29.30
C CYS A 588 -15.02 -9.92 -29.11
N ALA A 589 -16.19 -9.85 -28.45
CA ALA A 589 -16.96 -11.03 -28.07
C ALA A 589 -17.44 -11.85 -29.29
N GLY A 590 -17.61 -11.25 -30.47
CA GLY A 590 -17.95 -11.99 -31.69
C GLY A 590 -16.99 -13.15 -32.01
N CYS A 591 -15.68 -12.99 -31.70
CA CYS A 591 -14.65 -14.01 -31.90
C CYS A 591 -14.09 -14.61 -30.60
N HIS A 592 -14.46 -14.05 -29.45
CA HIS A 592 -13.98 -14.44 -28.12
C HIS A 592 -15.16 -14.70 -27.18
N ASN A 593 -15.97 -15.71 -27.51
CA ASN A 593 -17.14 -16.12 -26.73
C ASN A 593 -17.11 -17.63 -26.42
N PRO A 594 -18.03 -18.13 -25.57
CA PRO A 594 -18.06 -19.55 -25.23
C PRO A 594 -18.25 -20.50 -26.42
N LYS A 595 -18.83 -20.06 -27.54
CA LYS A 595 -19.03 -20.89 -28.75
C LYS A 595 -17.85 -20.81 -29.71
N ASP A 596 -17.38 -19.60 -30.02
CA ASP A 596 -16.19 -19.32 -30.83
C ASP A 596 -15.12 -18.67 -29.93
N ARG A 597 -14.24 -19.49 -29.33
CA ARG A 597 -13.17 -19.04 -28.42
C ARG A 597 -11.82 -18.91 -29.11
N ARG A 598 -11.71 -18.06 -30.13
CA ARG A 598 -10.43 -17.89 -30.83
C ARG A 598 -9.34 -17.47 -29.84
N GLY A 599 -8.14 -18.02 -30.01
CA GLY A 599 -7.04 -17.83 -29.06
C GLY A 599 -7.28 -18.41 -27.66
N ASP A 600 -8.29 -19.28 -27.50
CA ASP A 600 -8.76 -19.82 -26.23
C ASP A 600 -9.19 -18.75 -25.21
N VAL A 601 -9.75 -17.64 -25.71
CA VAL A 601 -10.17 -16.48 -24.91
C VAL A 601 -11.69 -16.36 -24.92
N VAL A 602 -12.28 -16.08 -23.76
CA VAL A 602 -13.68 -15.67 -23.62
C VAL A 602 -13.67 -14.28 -22.98
N LEU A 603 -14.21 -13.30 -23.70
CA LEU A 603 -14.28 -11.88 -23.30
C LEU A 603 -15.72 -11.37 -23.21
N THR A 604 -16.71 -12.24 -23.43
CA THR A 604 -18.12 -11.91 -23.21
C THR A 604 -18.36 -11.51 -21.77
N ARG A 605 -19.40 -10.69 -21.56
CA ARG A 605 -19.98 -10.48 -20.24
C ARG A 605 -20.23 -11.82 -19.53
N GLY A 606 -19.91 -11.87 -18.25
CA GLY A 606 -20.08 -13.04 -17.41
C GLY A 606 -19.63 -12.74 -15.99
N ARG A 607 -19.88 -13.66 -15.07
CA ARG A 607 -19.50 -13.48 -13.66
C ARG A 607 -18.83 -14.72 -13.10
N GLY A 608 -17.57 -14.56 -12.70
CA GLY A 608 -16.83 -15.51 -11.89
C GLY A 608 -17.18 -15.36 -10.41
N VAL A 609 -16.27 -15.80 -9.54
CA VAL A 609 -16.45 -15.69 -8.09
C VAL A 609 -16.38 -14.22 -7.64
N THR A 610 -15.40 -13.50 -8.14
CA THR A 610 -15.06 -12.12 -7.78
C THR A 610 -15.11 -11.23 -9.02
N PHE A 611 -14.45 -11.67 -10.09
CA PHE A 611 -14.24 -10.89 -11.29
C PHE A 611 -15.00 -11.48 -12.48
N SER A 612 -15.23 -10.68 -13.52
CA SER A 612 -15.72 -11.23 -14.78
C SER A 612 -14.63 -12.09 -15.45
N PRO A 613 -15.00 -13.13 -16.22
CA PRO A 613 -14.06 -13.89 -17.02
C PRO A 613 -13.22 -13.01 -17.96
N ALA A 614 -13.82 -11.94 -18.49
CA ALA A 614 -13.14 -11.01 -19.38
C ALA A 614 -12.03 -10.23 -18.67
N TYR A 615 -12.32 -9.60 -17.52
CA TYR A 615 -11.33 -8.89 -16.71
C TYR A 615 -10.18 -9.82 -16.33
N TRP A 616 -10.53 -10.98 -15.74
CA TRP A 616 -9.55 -11.97 -15.31
C TRP A 616 -8.64 -12.41 -16.46
N THR A 617 -9.23 -12.65 -17.64
CA THR A 617 -8.48 -13.10 -18.82
C THR A 617 -7.53 -12.03 -19.34
N LEU A 618 -7.92 -10.75 -19.34
CA LEU A 618 -7.04 -9.66 -19.75
C LEU A 618 -5.82 -9.54 -18.83
N ILE A 619 -6.03 -9.64 -17.52
CA ILE A 619 -4.94 -9.56 -16.54
C ILE A 619 -4.05 -10.82 -16.60
N MET A 620 -4.63 -12.02 -16.53
CA MET A 620 -3.89 -13.29 -16.50
C MET A 620 -3.15 -13.62 -17.80
N ARG A 621 -3.46 -12.93 -18.90
CA ARG A 621 -2.77 -13.09 -20.18
C ARG A 621 -1.84 -11.91 -20.50
N ASP A 622 -1.47 -11.10 -19.51
CA ASP A 622 -0.59 -9.94 -19.68
C ASP A 622 -1.05 -9.00 -20.81
N GLN A 623 -2.37 -8.81 -20.96
CA GLN A 623 -2.89 -7.85 -21.93
C GLN A 623 -2.81 -6.42 -21.40
N VAL A 624 -2.72 -6.28 -20.07
CA VAL A 624 -2.68 -5.01 -19.35
C VAL A 624 -1.45 -4.98 -18.44
N ALA A 625 -0.71 -3.87 -18.47
CA ALA A 625 0.43 -3.62 -17.61
C ALA A 625 0.10 -2.51 -16.59
N ASP A 626 -0.56 -2.88 -15.49
CA ASP A 626 -1.05 -1.98 -14.42
C ASP A 626 -0.11 -1.81 -13.22
N GLY A 627 1.09 -2.40 -13.28
CA GLY A 627 2.06 -2.36 -12.19
C GLY A 627 2.02 -3.54 -11.21
N GLY A 628 0.92 -4.27 -11.03
CA GLY A 628 0.89 -5.52 -10.25
C GLY A 628 1.54 -5.49 -8.85
N ASN A 629 1.38 -4.39 -8.11
CA ASN A 629 1.86 -4.24 -6.72
C ASN A 629 3.38 -4.48 -6.51
N GLY A 630 4.22 -3.97 -7.43
CA GLY A 630 5.68 -4.26 -7.46
C GLY A 630 6.58 -3.32 -6.63
N TYR A 631 7.91 -3.50 -6.71
CA TYR A 631 8.91 -2.79 -5.90
C TYR A 631 9.31 -1.37 -6.37
N GLY A 632 8.48 -0.69 -7.15
CA GLY A 632 8.77 0.69 -7.55
C GLY A 632 9.91 0.86 -8.60
N ASN A 633 10.28 2.11 -8.85
CA ASN A 633 11.41 2.57 -9.69
C ASN A 633 11.56 1.86 -11.06
N ARG A 634 10.45 1.70 -11.79
CA ARG A 634 10.49 0.98 -13.08
C ARG A 634 11.07 1.82 -14.21
N PRO A 635 11.72 1.18 -15.20
CA PRO A 635 12.15 1.85 -16.42
C PRO A 635 10.97 2.39 -17.25
N PRO A 636 11.24 3.29 -18.21
CA PRO A 636 10.24 3.80 -19.15
C PRO A 636 9.56 2.66 -19.94
N ARG A 637 8.28 2.84 -20.31
CA ARG A 637 7.48 1.94 -21.15
C ARG A 637 7.33 0.51 -20.60
N THR A 638 7.39 0.35 -19.28
CA THR A 638 7.19 -0.94 -18.60
C THR A 638 5.84 -1.08 -17.88
N ILE A 639 5.05 -0.01 -17.86
CA ILE A 639 3.73 0.10 -17.24
C ILE A 639 2.88 1.08 -18.08
N GLY A 640 1.56 0.96 -18.00
CA GLY A 640 0.62 1.81 -18.73
C GLY A 640 0.47 1.43 -20.20
N SER A 641 -0.09 2.34 -20.98
CA SER A 641 -0.53 2.12 -22.36
C SER A 641 0.57 1.68 -23.33
N SER A 642 1.84 2.06 -23.10
CA SER A 642 2.97 1.59 -23.92
C SER A 642 3.28 0.10 -23.72
N ALA A 643 3.11 -0.39 -22.48
CA ALA A 643 3.43 -1.76 -22.11
C ALA A 643 2.27 -2.72 -22.36
N SER A 644 1.03 -2.22 -22.26
CA SER A 644 -0.19 -3.03 -22.42
C SER A 644 -0.36 -3.56 -23.86
N ALA A 645 -0.33 -4.89 -24.02
CA ALA A 645 -0.52 -5.52 -25.33
C ALA A 645 -1.91 -5.29 -25.92
N LEU A 646 -2.93 -5.11 -25.08
CA LEU A 646 -4.29 -4.77 -25.51
C LEU A 646 -4.32 -3.53 -26.40
N MET A 647 -3.48 -2.54 -26.10
CA MET A 647 -3.43 -1.30 -26.85
C MET A 647 -2.94 -1.44 -28.29
N ARG A 648 -2.18 -2.49 -28.60
CA ARG A 648 -1.81 -2.84 -29.98
C ARG A 648 -2.94 -3.63 -30.64
N LYS A 649 -3.70 -4.42 -29.89
CA LYS A 649 -4.80 -5.21 -30.46
C LYS A 649 -6.02 -4.38 -30.88
N ILE A 650 -6.03 -3.09 -30.57
CA ILE A 650 -7.13 -2.17 -30.89
C ILE A 650 -6.72 -1.08 -31.90
N ASP A 651 -5.52 -1.18 -32.48
CA ASP A 651 -4.97 -0.22 -33.46
C ASP A 651 -5.08 -0.70 -34.91
N GLY A 652 -5.76 -1.82 -35.16
CA GLY A 652 -5.87 -2.48 -36.46
C GLY A 652 -4.93 -3.67 -36.63
N SER A 653 -3.87 -3.81 -35.82
CA SER A 653 -2.90 -4.91 -36.00
C SER A 653 -3.46 -6.30 -35.63
N HIS A 654 -4.59 -6.38 -34.93
CA HIS A 654 -5.25 -7.62 -34.60
C HIS A 654 -6.52 -7.81 -35.43
N HIS A 655 -6.40 -8.50 -36.56
CA HIS A 655 -7.50 -8.79 -37.48
C HIS A 655 -8.32 -7.55 -37.86
N ASP A 656 -7.62 -6.43 -38.14
CA ASP A 656 -8.19 -5.16 -38.57
C ASP A 656 -9.16 -4.52 -37.56
N VAL A 657 -9.12 -4.94 -36.28
CA VAL A 657 -9.91 -4.33 -35.21
C VAL A 657 -9.32 -2.96 -34.86
N VAL A 658 -10.06 -1.91 -35.22
CA VAL A 658 -9.78 -0.52 -34.85
C VAL A 658 -10.95 0.01 -34.03
N LEU A 659 -10.68 0.51 -32.83
CA LEU A 659 -11.72 1.13 -32.01
C LEU A 659 -11.98 2.59 -32.42
N PRO A 660 -13.24 3.05 -32.39
CA PRO A 660 -13.56 4.48 -32.38
C PRO A 660 -12.78 5.22 -31.29
N GLU A 661 -12.45 6.49 -31.53
CA GLU A 661 -11.54 7.26 -30.65
C GLU A 661 -12.05 7.34 -29.20
N ASN A 662 -13.36 7.51 -28.99
CA ASN A 662 -13.95 7.53 -27.64
C ASN A 662 -13.76 6.19 -26.92
N GLU A 663 -14.04 5.06 -27.59
CA GLU A 663 -13.85 3.72 -27.02
C GLU A 663 -12.35 3.45 -26.73
N ARG A 664 -11.47 3.81 -27.68
CA ARG A 664 -10.01 3.70 -27.53
C ARG A 664 -9.52 4.53 -26.34
N ARG A 665 -10.06 5.74 -26.14
CA ARG A 665 -9.72 6.63 -25.03
C ARG A 665 -10.19 6.08 -23.69
N THR A 666 -11.37 5.48 -23.61
CA THR A 666 -11.84 4.82 -22.40
C THR A 666 -10.95 3.65 -22.00
N VAL A 667 -10.55 2.79 -22.95
CA VAL A 667 -9.59 1.69 -22.70
C VAL A 667 -8.22 2.22 -22.26
N TRP A 668 -7.75 3.28 -22.91
CA TRP A 668 -6.51 3.96 -22.52
C TRP A 668 -6.58 4.52 -21.10
N ALA A 669 -7.65 5.25 -20.76
CA ALA A 669 -7.85 5.84 -19.45
C ALA A 669 -7.87 4.76 -18.36
N TRP A 670 -8.62 3.68 -18.58
CA TRP A 670 -8.66 2.53 -17.67
C TRP A 670 -7.25 1.97 -17.37
N ILE A 671 -6.40 1.83 -18.39
CA ILE A 671 -5.02 1.36 -18.22
C ILE A 671 -4.18 2.40 -17.46
N GLU A 672 -4.34 3.69 -17.78
CA GLU A 672 -3.60 4.78 -17.13
C GLU A 672 -4.09 5.10 -15.71
N THR A 673 -5.18 4.49 -15.25
CA THR A 673 -5.72 4.61 -13.88
C THR A 673 -5.69 3.29 -13.12
N GLY A 674 -4.72 2.41 -13.42
CA GLY A 674 -4.46 1.19 -12.63
C GLY A 674 -5.32 -0.02 -12.97
N ALA A 675 -6.14 0.05 -14.03
CA ALA A 675 -6.95 -1.04 -14.57
C ALA A 675 -7.82 -1.76 -13.51
N THR A 676 -8.55 -0.98 -12.73
CA THR A 676 -9.46 -1.50 -11.70
C THR A 676 -10.65 -2.25 -12.30
N TYR A 677 -11.18 -3.21 -11.56
CA TYR A 677 -12.44 -3.89 -11.89
C TYR A 677 -13.63 -3.02 -11.46
N ALA A 678 -13.80 -2.78 -10.16
CA ALA A 678 -14.79 -1.86 -9.65
C ALA A 678 -14.27 -0.41 -9.70
N GLY A 679 -15.10 0.52 -10.17
CA GLY A 679 -14.87 1.97 -10.18
C GLY A 679 -15.51 2.73 -9.02
N THR A 680 -15.96 2.03 -7.98
CA THR A 680 -16.54 2.58 -6.74
C THR A 680 -16.10 1.79 -5.52
N TYR A 681 -15.82 2.48 -4.41
CA TYR A 681 -15.54 1.87 -3.12
C TYR A 681 -16.79 1.31 -2.44
N ALA A 682 -17.99 1.67 -2.90
CA ALA A 682 -19.24 1.06 -2.45
C ALA A 682 -19.25 -0.47 -2.66
N ALA A 683 -18.52 -0.96 -3.67
CA ALA A 683 -18.42 -2.38 -4.00
C ALA A 683 -17.63 -3.22 -2.97
N LEU A 684 -16.82 -2.59 -2.12
CA LEU A 684 -15.93 -3.31 -1.19
C LEU A 684 -16.70 -4.14 -0.17
N GLY A 685 -16.14 -5.31 0.19
CA GLY A 685 -16.76 -6.22 1.16
C GLY A 685 -18.09 -6.82 0.70
N THR A 686 -18.37 -6.81 -0.61
CA THR A 686 -19.58 -7.39 -1.22
C THR A 686 -19.19 -8.25 -2.44
N SER A 687 -20.18 -8.67 -3.24
CA SER A 687 -19.95 -9.11 -4.64
C SER A 687 -19.15 -10.41 -4.87
N THR A 688 -18.77 -11.14 -3.81
CA THR A 688 -18.10 -12.45 -3.91
C THR A 688 -19.11 -13.59 -3.91
N VAL A 689 -19.27 -14.27 -5.05
CA VAL A 689 -20.26 -15.35 -5.23
C VAL A 689 -19.89 -16.59 -4.40
N PRO A 690 -20.78 -17.12 -3.55
CA PRO A 690 -20.55 -18.36 -2.82
C PRO A 690 -20.51 -19.60 -3.72
N ALA A 691 -19.33 -19.93 -4.26
CA ALA A 691 -19.13 -21.04 -5.21
C ALA A 691 -18.97 -22.43 -4.55
N GLY A 692 -19.08 -22.55 -3.23
CA GLY A 692 -18.80 -23.79 -2.51
C GLY A 692 -19.66 -24.99 -2.92
N ALA A 693 -20.93 -24.76 -3.26
CA ALA A 693 -21.83 -25.81 -3.76
C ALA A 693 -21.45 -26.26 -5.18
N ALA A 694 -21.25 -25.31 -6.10
CA ALA A 694 -20.78 -25.57 -7.45
C ALA A 694 -19.45 -26.34 -7.45
N MET A 695 -18.50 -25.93 -6.62
CA MET A 695 -17.20 -26.60 -6.45
C MET A 695 -17.33 -28.05 -5.95
N ARG A 696 -18.21 -28.32 -4.99
CA ARG A 696 -18.44 -29.70 -4.52
C ARG A 696 -19.04 -30.57 -5.62
N ALA A 697 -20.01 -30.06 -6.38
CA ALA A 697 -20.61 -30.79 -7.49
C ALA A 697 -19.57 -31.12 -8.58
N VAL A 698 -18.74 -30.15 -8.97
CA VAL A 698 -17.64 -30.35 -9.93
C VAL A 698 -16.65 -31.39 -9.42
N HIS A 699 -16.16 -31.26 -8.18
CA HIS A 699 -15.20 -32.22 -7.63
C HIS A 699 -15.76 -33.65 -7.56
N GLU A 700 -17.03 -33.82 -7.20
CA GLU A 700 -17.66 -35.13 -7.14
C GLU A 700 -17.77 -35.78 -8.52
N VAL A 701 -18.34 -35.07 -9.49
CA VAL A 701 -18.54 -35.59 -10.85
C VAL A 701 -17.20 -35.82 -11.54
N PHE A 702 -16.30 -34.83 -11.50
CA PHE A 702 -15.01 -34.95 -12.18
C PHE A 702 -14.11 -35.98 -11.52
N GLY A 703 -14.18 -36.18 -10.20
CA GLY A 703 -13.49 -37.27 -9.52
C GLY A 703 -13.86 -38.64 -10.10
N ARG A 704 -15.15 -38.87 -10.38
CA ARG A 704 -15.65 -40.12 -10.98
C ARG A 704 -15.36 -40.23 -12.48
N ARG A 705 -15.69 -39.19 -13.25
CA ARG A 705 -15.77 -39.25 -14.72
C ARG A 705 -14.49 -38.77 -15.43
N CYS A 706 -13.71 -37.89 -14.79
CA CYS A 706 -12.54 -37.25 -15.38
C CYS A 706 -11.22 -37.62 -14.68
N GLY A 707 -11.29 -38.25 -13.50
CA GLY A 707 -10.15 -38.57 -12.64
C GLY A 707 -9.07 -39.41 -13.33
N ALA A 708 -9.46 -40.37 -14.18
CA ALA A 708 -8.50 -41.22 -14.90
C ALA A 708 -7.57 -40.44 -15.85
N CYS A 709 -8.06 -39.34 -16.45
CA CYS A 709 -7.26 -38.49 -17.35
C CYS A 709 -6.54 -37.33 -16.62
N HIS A 710 -7.04 -36.93 -15.45
CA HIS A 710 -6.59 -35.74 -14.71
C HIS A 710 -5.98 -36.01 -13.34
N ALA A 711 -5.78 -37.28 -12.96
CA ALA A 711 -5.10 -37.64 -11.72
C ALA A 711 -3.68 -37.03 -11.68
N LEU A 712 -3.38 -36.29 -10.62
CA LEU A 712 -2.02 -35.84 -10.36
C LEU A 712 -1.14 -37.04 -9.95
N PRO A 713 0.12 -37.11 -10.40
CA PRO A 713 1.09 -38.05 -9.83
C PRO A 713 1.21 -37.80 -8.32
N ASN A 714 0.97 -38.85 -7.52
CA ASN A 714 0.99 -38.90 -6.06
C ASN A 714 1.80 -37.78 -5.35
N GLN A 715 1.12 -36.95 -4.58
CA GLN A 715 1.64 -36.51 -3.29
C GLN A 715 0.77 -37.13 -2.18
N ASN A 716 1.28 -38.22 -1.61
CA ASN A 716 0.84 -38.85 -0.35
C ASN A 716 -0.53 -39.56 -0.35
N GLY A 717 -0.74 -40.53 -1.26
CA GLY A 717 -1.69 -41.63 -1.03
C GLY A 717 -3.18 -41.28 -1.06
N ALA A 718 -3.56 -40.07 -1.45
CA ALA A 718 -4.94 -39.70 -1.75
C ALA A 718 -5.15 -39.68 -3.27
N GLY A 719 -5.40 -40.84 -3.86
CA GLY A 719 -5.77 -40.94 -5.28
C GLY A 719 -7.10 -40.20 -5.55
N GLY A 720 -7.16 -39.42 -6.64
CA GLY A 720 -8.42 -39.01 -7.26
C GLY A 720 -8.85 -37.53 -7.16
N LYS A 721 -8.07 -36.60 -6.59
CA LYS A 721 -8.47 -35.18 -6.56
C LYS A 721 -7.94 -34.39 -7.75
N ILE A 722 -8.83 -33.88 -8.60
CA ILE A 722 -8.51 -32.78 -9.53
C ILE A 722 -8.30 -31.53 -8.69
N VAL A 723 -7.10 -30.95 -8.74
CA VAL A 723 -6.79 -29.69 -8.08
C VAL A 723 -7.00 -28.57 -9.09
N ILE A 724 -7.92 -27.65 -8.79
CA ILE A 724 -8.00 -26.36 -9.46
C ILE A 724 -6.84 -25.51 -8.93
N PRO A 725 -5.81 -25.20 -9.75
CA PRO A 725 -4.68 -24.42 -9.29
C PRO A 725 -5.15 -23.01 -8.96
N ALA A 726 -4.85 -22.56 -7.74
CA ALA A 726 -4.83 -21.15 -7.45
C ALA A 726 -3.72 -20.48 -8.29
N ALA A 727 -3.95 -19.24 -8.73
CA ALA A 727 -2.88 -18.44 -9.30
C ALA A 727 -1.72 -18.37 -8.29
N PRO A 728 -0.46 -18.65 -8.69
CA PRO A 728 0.65 -18.64 -7.77
C PRO A 728 0.86 -17.22 -7.22
N GLN A 729 0.57 -17.04 -5.92
CA GLN A 729 1.12 -15.93 -5.15
C GLN A 729 2.56 -16.31 -4.79
N HIS A 730 3.55 -15.58 -5.29
CA HIS A 730 4.95 -15.89 -5.00
C HIS A 730 5.50 -15.03 -3.87
N GLY A 731 5.86 -15.71 -2.77
CA GLY A 731 6.66 -15.16 -1.67
C GLY A 731 5.85 -14.48 -0.55
N PRO A 732 6.52 -14.03 0.52
CA PRO A 732 5.88 -13.40 1.68
C PRO A 732 5.25 -12.01 1.44
N ASN A 733 5.10 -11.53 0.19
CA ASN A 733 5.02 -10.08 -0.11
C ASN A 733 3.88 -9.61 -1.06
N TRP A 734 2.73 -10.29 -1.16
CA TRP A 734 1.52 -9.77 -1.85
C TRP A 734 1.69 -9.29 -3.32
N GLN A 735 2.79 -9.62 -4.00
CA GLN A 735 3.06 -9.17 -5.37
C GLN A 735 2.33 -10.03 -6.41
N ARG A 736 1.94 -9.40 -7.52
CA ARG A 736 1.39 -10.14 -8.66
C ARG A 736 2.50 -10.59 -9.59
N VAL A 737 2.56 -11.90 -9.82
CA VAL A 737 3.44 -12.51 -10.82
C VAL A 737 2.58 -13.38 -11.73
N VAL A 738 2.45 -12.99 -13.00
CA VAL A 738 1.81 -13.81 -14.02
C VAL A 738 2.89 -14.64 -14.71
N LEU A 739 2.73 -15.96 -14.68
CA LEU A 739 3.67 -16.87 -15.34
C LEU A 739 3.31 -17.05 -16.81
N LYS A 740 4.32 -17.24 -17.65
CA LYS A 740 4.10 -17.73 -19.01
C LYS A 740 3.44 -19.11 -18.92
N ASP A 741 2.24 -19.23 -19.50
CA ASP A 741 1.37 -20.41 -19.43
C ASP A 741 0.80 -20.70 -18.03
N ASP A 742 0.50 -19.66 -17.25
CA ASP A 742 -0.11 -19.77 -15.92
C ASP A 742 -1.38 -20.64 -15.94
N PRO A 743 -1.44 -21.73 -15.14
CA PRO A 743 -2.62 -22.58 -15.07
C PRO A 743 -3.90 -21.83 -14.66
N ALA A 744 -3.81 -20.77 -13.85
CA ALA A 744 -4.96 -19.99 -13.42
C ALA A 744 -5.58 -19.16 -14.56
N ALA A 745 -4.85 -18.92 -15.64
CA ALA A 745 -5.39 -18.34 -16.87
C ALA A 745 -6.33 -19.29 -17.63
N ARG A 746 -6.40 -20.57 -17.24
CA ARG A 746 -7.28 -21.59 -17.85
C ARG A 746 -8.18 -22.31 -16.84
N LEU A 747 -7.74 -22.37 -15.59
CA LEU A 747 -8.37 -23.15 -14.54
C LEU A 747 -8.76 -22.29 -13.33
N GLY A 748 -8.58 -20.97 -13.35
CA GLY A 748 -9.04 -20.11 -12.26
C GLY A 748 -10.56 -20.16 -12.11
N MET A 749 -11.05 -20.01 -10.87
CA MET A 749 -12.51 -20.04 -10.61
C MET A 749 -13.23 -18.90 -11.34
N GLU A 750 -12.56 -17.78 -11.57
CA GLU A 750 -13.09 -16.61 -12.29
C GLU A 750 -13.44 -16.87 -13.76
N ILE A 751 -12.89 -17.93 -14.35
CA ILE A 751 -13.14 -18.31 -15.74
C ILE A 751 -13.79 -19.68 -15.88
N LEU A 752 -13.68 -20.56 -14.87
CA LEU A 752 -14.29 -21.89 -14.91
C LEU A 752 -15.80 -21.86 -14.70
N PHE A 753 -16.29 -20.85 -13.98
CA PHE A 753 -17.70 -20.63 -13.74
C PHE A 753 -18.15 -19.35 -14.43
N ASN A 754 -19.36 -19.39 -14.98
CA ASN A 754 -20.11 -18.21 -15.34
C ASN A 754 -21.44 -18.27 -14.60
N PHE A 755 -21.55 -17.56 -13.48
CA PHE A 755 -22.77 -17.54 -12.67
C PHE A 755 -23.88 -16.68 -13.30
N LEU A 756 -23.55 -15.81 -14.25
CA LEU A 756 -24.53 -15.04 -15.02
C LEU A 756 -25.16 -15.89 -16.12
N GLU A 757 -24.36 -16.72 -16.79
CA GLU A 757 -24.82 -17.71 -17.78
C GLU A 757 -24.33 -19.11 -17.41
N PRO A 758 -24.98 -19.81 -16.46
CA PRO A 758 -24.51 -21.08 -15.91
C PRO A 758 -24.12 -22.13 -16.96
N ALA A 759 -24.94 -22.32 -18.00
CA ALA A 759 -24.68 -23.27 -19.07
C ALA A 759 -23.44 -22.94 -19.93
N ALA A 760 -23.01 -21.67 -19.95
CA ALA A 760 -21.80 -21.23 -20.65
C ALA A 760 -20.52 -21.49 -19.84
N SER A 761 -20.63 -22.04 -18.62
CA SER A 761 -19.48 -22.33 -17.77
C SER A 761 -18.53 -23.35 -18.42
N PRO A 762 -17.22 -23.06 -18.52
CA PRO A 762 -16.23 -24.00 -19.07
C PRO A 762 -16.20 -25.39 -18.41
N VAL A 763 -16.55 -25.50 -17.13
CA VAL A 763 -16.68 -26.81 -16.46
C VAL A 763 -17.82 -27.68 -17.03
N LEU A 764 -18.80 -27.08 -17.69
CA LEU A 764 -19.87 -27.78 -18.41
C LEU A 764 -19.53 -27.95 -19.89
N LEU A 765 -19.06 -26.88 -20.54
CA LEU A 765 -18.78 -26.90 -21.97
C LEU A 765 -17.58 -27.79 -22.33
N GLY A 766 -16.52 -27.79 -21.52
CA GLY A 766 -15.31 -28.58 -21.77
C GLY A 766 -15.56 -30.08 -21.99
N PRO A 767 -16.30 -30.74 -21.08
CA PRO A 767 -16.62 -32.16 -21.18
C PRO A 767 -17.85 -32.51 -22.05
N LEU A 768 -18.68 -31.53 -22.41
CA LEU A 768 -19.85 -31.71 -23.27
C LEU A 768 -19.47 -31.94 -24.74
N ALA A 769 -20.18 -32.85 -25.41
CA ALA A 769 -19.97 -33.17 -26.82
C ALA A 769 -20.13 -31.94 -27.75
N ARG A 770 -19.33 -31.86 -28.81
CA ARG A 770 -19.45 -30.80 -29.83
C ARG A 770 -20.82 -30.78 -30.49
N ALA A 771 -21.39 -31.95 -30.78
CA ALA A 771 -22.72 -32.08 -31.37
C ALA A 771 -23.83 -31.53 -30.46
N ALA A 772 -23.60 -31.48 -29.14
CA ALA A 772 -24.50 -30.91 -28.15
C ALA A 772 -24.15 -29.44 -27.79
N GLY A 773 -23.31 -28.78 -28.59
CA GLY A 773 -22.90 -27.39 -28.36
C GLY A 773 -21.75 -27.22 -27.35
N GLY A 774 -21.17 -28.31 -26.87
CA GLY A 774 -19.98 -28.29 -26.01
C GLY A 774 -18.67 -28.08 -26.78
N TRP A 775 -17.59 -27.95 -26.03
CA TRP A 775 -16.24 -27.81 -26.57
C TRP A 775 -15.64 -29.15 -27.02
N GLY A 776 -16.11 -30.27 -26.46
CA GLY A 776 -15.57 -31.60 -26.70
C GLY A 776 -14.05 -31.69 -26.49
N THR A 777 -13.52 -30.93 -25.53
CA THR A 777 -12.08 -30.88 -25.24
C THR A 777 -11.62 -32.03 -24.36
N CYS A 778 -12.54 -32.73 -23.68
CA CYS A 778 -12.27 -33.90 -22.87
C CYS A 778 -12.75 -35.15 -23.62
N ASN A 779 -11.81 -36.02 -24.03
CA ASN A 779 -12.10 -37.18 -24.87
C ASN A 779 -11.60 -38.49 -24.23
N GLY A 780 -11.88 -38.74 -22.95
CA GLY A 780 -11.94 -40.09 -22.33
C GLY A 780 -10.72 -41.03 -22.32
N ALA A 781 -9.66 -40.88 -23.13
CA ALA A 781 -8.71 -41.98 -23.37
C ALA A 781 -7.22 -41.63 -23.44
N VAL A 782 -6.79 -40.36 -23.40
CA VAL A 782 -5.35 -40.05 -23.56
C VAL A 782 -4.84 -39.05 -22.50
N PRO A 783 -3.81 -39.40 -21.70
CA PRO A 783 -3.17 -38.47 -20.77
C PRO A 783 -2.64 -37.21 -21.46
N ARG A 784 -2.68 -36.06 -20.78
CA ARG A 784 -2.29 -34.72 -21.29
C ARG A 784 -0.85 -34.57 -21.85
N LEU A 785 0.00 -35.60 -21.81
CA LEU A 785 1.44 -35.53 -22.12
C LEU A 785 1.82 -35.87 -23.58
N THR A 786 0.88 -36.21 -24.46
CA THR A 786 1.17 -36.51 -25.88
C THR A 786 0.95 -35.31 -26.81
N ARG A 787 1.73 -35.26 -27.90
CA ARG A 787 1.78 -34.13 -28.84
C ARG A 787 0.45 -34.01 -29.62
N PRO A 788 0.05 -32.80 -30.06
CA PRO A 788 -1.22 -32.57 -30.78
C PRO A 788 -1.43 -33.47 -32.00
N SER A 789 -0.35 -33.88 -32.68
CA SER A 789 -0.38 -34.75 -33.86
C SER A 789 -0.81 -36.19 -33.60
N GLU A 790 -0.82 -36.64 -32.33
CA GLU A 790 -1.18 -38.02 -31.94
C GLU A 790 -2.64 -38.13 -31.44
N ARG A 791 -3.40 -37.02 -31.40
CA ARG A 791 -4.79 -36.98 -30.89
C ARG A 791 -5.87 -37.24 -31.95
N ALA A 792 -5.48 -37.40 -33.21
CA ALA A 792 -6.40 -37.36 -34.36
C ALA A 792 -6.97 -38.72 -34.78
N ALA A 793 -6.62 -39.82 -34.10
CA ALA A 793 -7.12 -41.15 -34.41
C ALA A 793 -7.71 -41.78 -33.14
N GLU A 794 -8.90 -42.35 -33.28
CA GLU A 794 -9.75 -42.98 -32.25
C GLU A 794 -10.64 -42.02 -31.46
N ASN A 795 -11.94 -42.10 -31.75
CA ASN A 795 -13.04 -41.27 -31.24
C ASN A 795 -13.54 -41.81 -29.90
N PRO A 796 -13.20 -41.21 -28.75
CA PRO A 796 -13.63 -41.69 -27.43
C PRO A 796 -14.89 -40.90 -27.03
N SER A 797 -15.91 -41.61 -26.53
CA SER A 797 -17.20 -41.01 -26.16
C SER A 797 -17.03 -39.74 -25.30
N PRO A 798 -17.80 -38.67 -25.57
CA PRO A 798 -17.76 -37.45 -24.78
C PRO A 798 -18.12 -37.74 -23.32
N VAL A 799 -17.56 -36.96 -22.38
CA VAL A 799 -17.86 -37.14 -20.96
C VAL A 799 -19.34 -36.92 -20.70
N PHE A 800 -19.93 -35.88 -21.30
CA PHE A 800 -21.38 -35.69 -21.38
C PHE A 800 -21.80 -35.77 -22.84
N ALA A 801 -22.66 -36.73 -23.18
CA ALA A 801 -23.18 -36.89 -24.54
C ALA A 801 -24.06 -35.70 -24.96
N ASP A 802 -24.89 -35.23 -24.04
CA ASP A 802 -25.79 -34.09 -24.21
C ASP A 802 -26.09 -33.41 -22.86
N THR A 803 -26.94 -32.38 -22.88
CA THR A 803 -27.34 -31.61 -21.70
C THR A 803 -28.32 -32.35 -20.78
N ASN A 804 -28.78 -33.55 -21.15
CA ASN A 804 -29.64 -34.39 -20.34
C ASN A 804 -28.87 -35.35 -19.43
N ASP A 805 -27.54 -35.46 -19.58
CA ASP A 805 -26.69 -36.25 -18.69
C ASP A 805 -26.92 -35.82 -17.22
N PRO A 806 -27.21 -36.77 -16.31
CA PRO A 806 -27.54 -36.45 -14.91
C PRO A 806 -26.38 -35.76 -14.17
N ASP A 807 -25.13 -36.07 -14.51
CA ASP A 807 -23.95 -35.41 -13.93
C ASP A 807 -23.78 -33.97 -14.48
N TYR A 808 -24.10 -33.74 -15.77
CA TYR A 808 -24.16 -32.39 -16.35
C TYR A 808 -25.21 -31.54 -15.63
N ARG A 809 -26.44 -32.04 -15.51
CA ARG A 809 -27.55 -31.35 -14.84
C ARG A 809 -27.24 -31.06 -13.38
N LYS A 810 -26.56 -31.98 -12.69
CA LYS A 810 -26.11 -31.80 -11.30
C LYS A 810 -25.15 -30.63 -11.15
N ILE A 811 -24.14 -30.52 -12.02
CA ILE A 811 -23.21 -29.39 -12.00
C ILE A 811 -23.93 -28.09 -12.34
N LEU A 812 -24.75 -28.10 -13.40
CA LEU A 812 -25.50 -26.92 -13.84
C LEU A 812 -26.39 -26.38 -12.73
N ALA A 813 -27.21 -27.23 -12.09
CA ALA A 813 -28.07 -26.83 -10.98
C ALA A 813 -27.28 -26.24 -9.79
N ALA A 814 -26.08 -26.74 -9.52
CA ALA A 814 -25.23 -26.20 -8.47
C ALA A 814 -24.66 -24.81 -8.83
N ILE A 815 -24.35 -24.57 -10.10
CA ILE A 815 -23.88 -23.26 -10.60
C ILE A 815 -25.05 -22.27 -10.60
N GLU A 816 -26.23 -22.66 -11.09
CA GLU A 816 -27.45 -21.85 -11.07
C GLU A 816 -27.79 -21.41 -9.66
N LYS A 817 -27.76 -22.34 -8.69
CA LYS A 817 -27.97 -22.03 -7.27
C LYS A 817 -26.95 -21.02 -6.73
N SER A 818 -25.68 -21.14 -7.08
CA SER A 818 -24.69 -20.11 -6.71
C SER A 818 -24.97 -18.78 -7.41
N GLY A 819 -25.45 -18.79 -8.66
CA GLY A 819 -25.82 -17.61 -9.43
C GLY A 819 -27.05 -16.86 -8.91
N GLU A 820 -27.91 -17.50 -8.11
CA GLU A 820 -28.99 -16.80 -7.38
C GLU A 820 -28.46 -15.65 -6.52
N TYR A 821 -27.21 -15.75 -6.02
CA TYR A 821 -26.55 -14.68 -5.27
C TYR A 821 -26.41 -13.39 -6.08
N LEU A 822 -26.34 -13.43 -7.40
CA LEU A 822 -26.27 -12.21 -8.22
C LEU A 822 -27.52 -11.35 -8.09
N ARG A 823 -28.64 -11.94 -7.63
CA ARG A 823 -29.91 -11.25 -7.36
C ARG A 823 -30.12 -10.93 -5.88
N SER A 824 -29.11 -11.09 -5.02
CA SER A 824 -29.21 -10.79 -3.58
C SER A 824 -29.28 -9.29 -3.27
N GLY A 825 -28.91 -8.44 -4.24
CA GLY A 825 -28.66 -7.02 -4.02
C GLY A 825 -27.25 -6.71 -3.50
N GLU A 826 -26.38 -7.71 -3.32
CA GLU A 826 -24.99 -7.50 -2.85
C GLU A 826 -23.96 -7.40 -3.98
N CYS A 827 -24.38 -7.54 -5.25
CA CYS A 827 -23.47 -7.45 -6.39
C CYS A 827 -23.50 -6.05 -7.01
N PHE A 828 -22.36 -5.34 -6.98
CA PHE A 828 -22.29 -3.91 -7.31
C PHE A 828 -22.68 -3.53 -8.75
N ASP A 829 -22.50 -4.46 -9.68
CA ASP A 829 -22.78 -4.33 -11.11
C ASP A 829 -24.16 -4.90 -11.49
N MET A 830 -25.06 -5.07 -10.50
CA MET A 830 -26.44 -5.53 -10.67
C MET A 830 -27.46 -4.43 -10.28
N PRO A 831 -28.65 -4.37 -10.92
CA PRO A 831 -29.59 -3.24 -10.77
C PRO A 831 -30.05 -2.92 -9.34
N ASP A 832 -30.18 -3.93 -8.48
CA ASP A 832 -30.68 -3.79 -7.10
C ASP A 832 -29.55 -3.67 -6.06
N PHE A 833 -28.36 -3.24 -6.49
CA PHE A 833 -27.20 -3.16 -5.61
C PHE A 833 -27.46 -2.29 -4.38
N ARG A 834 -27.08 -2.81 -3.22
CA ARG A 834 -27.00 -2.10 -1.95
C ARG A 834 -25.58 -2.24 -1.41
N PRO A 835 -24.91 -1.12 -1.09
CA PRO A 835 -23.58 -1.17 -0.51
C PRO A 835 -23.59 -1.81 0.87
N ASN A 836 -22.40 -2.22 1.30
CA ASN A 836 -22.18 -2.74 2.65
C ASN A 836 -22.73 -1.75 3.70
N PRO A 837 -23.48 -2.20 4.74
CA PRO A 837 -24.02 -1.31 5.77
C PRO A 837 -22.97 -0.46 6.48
N HIS A 838 -21.72 -0.94 6.59
CA HIS A 838 -20.62 -0.19 7.17
C HIS A 838 -20.12 0.93 6.26
N TYR A 839 -20.18 0.76 4.94
CA TYR A 839 -19.96 1.86 3.99
C TYR A 839 -21.03 2.95 4.18
N VAL A 840 -22.30 2.56 4.29
CA VAL A 840 -23.40 3.49 4.54
C VAL A 840 -23.21 4.22 5.88
N ARG A 841 -22.75 3.52 6.93
CA ARG A 841 -22.42 4.12 8.23
C ARG A 841 -21.37 5.22 8.10
N GLU A 842 -20.27 4.95 7.41
CA GLU A 842 -19.20 5.95 7.24
C GLU A 842 -19.67 7.13 6.37
N MET A 843 -20.44 6.89 5.29
CA MET A 843 -21.05 7.97 4.50
C MET A 843 -21.94 8.91 5.33
N ARG A 844 -22.69 8.37 6.30
CA ARG A 844 -23.47 9.19 7.25
C ARG A 844 -22.57 9.93 8.23
N ARG A 845 -21.56 9.25 8.78
CA ARG A 845 -20.58 9.86 9.70
C ARG A 845 -19.85 11.04 9.05
N PHE A 846 -19.57 10.94 7.76
CA PHE A 846 -18.90 11.99 6.98
C PHE A 846 -19.85 13.05 6.42
N GLY A 847 -21.15 12.98 6.75
CA GLY A 847 -22.14 13.97 6.33
C GLY A 847 -22.54 13.89 4.84
N ILE A 848 -22.22 12.79 4.15
CA ILE A 848 -22.58 12.56 2.75
C ILE A 848 -24.03 12.05 2.63
N LEU A 849 -24.45 11.23 3.60
CA LEU A 849 -25.83 10.78 3.75
C LEU A 849 -26.47 11.41 5.00
N PRO A 850 -27.80 11.58 5.02
CA PRO A 850 -28.52 12.04 6.21
C PRO A 850 -28.26 11.14 7.43
N PRO A 851 -28.23 11.69 8.65
CA PRO A 851 -27.89 10.91 9.85
C PRO A 851 -28.95 9.86 10.20
N VAL A 852 -30.23 10.12 9.90
CA VAL A 852 -31.35 9.22 10.20
C VAL A 852 -31.67 8.35 8.98
N PRO A 853 -31.72 7.01 9.10
CA PRO A 853 -32.10 6.14 7.98
C PRO A 853 -33.54 6.33 7.55
N ASP A 854 -33.76 6.45 6.25
CA ASP A 854 -35.09 6.44 5.64
C ASP A 854 -35.10 5.45 4.47
N PRO A 855 -35.49 4.18 4.71
CA PRO A 855 -35.51 3.16 3.66
C PRO A 855 -36.40 3.49 2.46
N ALA A 856 -37.35 4.43 2.60
CA ALA A 856 -38.24 4.86 1.51
C ALA A 856 -37.61 5.94 0.62
N ARG A 857 -36.57 6.64 1.11
CA ARG A 857 -35.88 7.73 0.39
C ARG A 857 -34.41 7.43 0.08
N ASP A 858 -33.80 6.54 0.86
CA ASP A 858 -32.38 6.17 0.72
C ASP A 858 -32.18 5.34 -0.57
N THR A 859 -31.73 6.04 -1.62
CA THR A 859 -31.24 5.44 -2.86
C THR A 859 -29.71 5.47 -2.84
N PHE A 860 -29.08 4.33 -3.13
CA PHE A 860 -27.64 4.17 -3.02
C PHE A 860 -27.00 4.09 -4.40
N ASP A 861 -26.60 5.23 -4.95
CA ASP A 861 -25.66 5.28 -6.08
C ASP A 861 -24.23 5.39 -5.52
N GLY A 862 -23.51 4.28 -5.51
CA GLY A 862 -22.13 4.22 -4.99
C GLY A 862 -21.17 5.20 -5.68
N TYR A 863 -21.36 5.44 -6.98
CA TYR A 863 -20.51 6.37 -7.73
C TYR A 863 -20.77 7.82 -7.33
N ALA A 864 -22.05 8.18 -7.17
CA ALA A 864 -22.44 9.51 -6.72
C ALA A 864 -21.99 9.78 -5.27
N LEU A 865 -22.12 8.77 -4.40
CA LEU A 865 -21.70 8.84 -2.99
C LEU A 865 -20.19 9.01 -2.85
N ASP A 866 -19.40 8.19 -3.54
CA ASP A 866 -17.94 8.36 -3.56
C ASP A 866 -17.55 9.72 -4.14
N GLY A 867 -18.21 10.15 -5.23
CA GLY A 867 -18.03 11.47 -5.81
C GLY A 867 -18.27 12.62 -4.83
N ALA A 868 -19.36 12.54 -4.05
CA ALA A 868 -19.68 13.52 -3.02
C ALA A 868 -18.68 13.48 -1.85
N PHE A 869 -18.26 12.28 -1.44
CA PHE A 869 -17.22 12.08 -0.44
C PHE A 869 -15.89 12.73 -0.86
N TRP A 870 -15.39 12.51 -2.07
CA TRP A 870 -14.13 13.12 -2.49
C TRP A 870 -14.23 14.65 -2.58
N ARG A 871 -15.37 15.18 -3.04
CA ARG A 871 -15.61 16.64 -3.06
C ARG A 871 -15.63 17.25 -1.67
N SER A 872 -16.11 16.55 -0.65
CA SER A 872 -16.11 17.07 0.73
C SER A 872 -14.71 17.22 1.33
N LEU A 873 -13.70 16.59 0.71
CA LEU A 873 -12.29 16.70 1.11
C LEU A 873 -11.54 17.81 0.37
N TRP A 874 -12.15 18.45 -0.62
CA TRP A 874 -11.47 19.47 -1.42
C TRP A 874 -11.23 20.75 -0.63
N TYR A 875 -10.08 21.37 -0.87
CA TYR A 875 -9.80 22.67 -0.33
C TYR A 875 -10.68 23.74 -0.98
N HIS A 876 -11.42 24.48 -0.15
CA HIS A 876 -12.20 25.63 -0.55
C HIS A 876 -11.63 26.88 0.14
N PRO A 877 -11.19 27.90 -0.61
CA PRO A 877 -10.79 29.17 -0.03
C PRO A 877 -11.92 29.73 0.86
N PRO A 878 -11.60 30.34 2.01
CA PRO A 878 -12.60 31.03 2.80
C PRO A 878 -13.30 32.08 1.92
N VAL A 879 -14.62 32.04 1.83
CA VAL A 879 -15.38 33.12 1.18
C VAL A 879 -15.06 34.40 1.98
N ALA A 880 -14.50 35.42 1.31
CA ALA A 880 -14.33 36.71 1.95
C ALA A 880 -15.70 37.16 2.46
N ALA A 881 -15.84 37.39 3.77
CA ALA A 881 -17.06 37.84 4.41
C ALA A 881 -17.41 39.32 4.05
N ALA A 882 -17.16 39.72 2.80
CA ALA A 882 -17.32 41.07 2.28
C ALA A 882 -18.07 41.02 0.94
N ALA A 883 -19.34 40.61 0.98
CA ALA A 883 -20.34 40.87 -0.09
C ALA A 883 -21.78 40.54 0.35
N MET A 884 -22.08 40.39 1.65
CA MET A 884 -23.46 40.18 2.13
C MET A 884 -24.04 41.36 2.92
N ASP A 885 -23.29 42.45 3.08
CA ASP A 885 -23.77 43.71 3.71
C ASP A 885 -24.22 44.79 2.71
N GLU A 886 -24.14 44.55 1.39
CA GLU A 886 -24.63 45.51 0.37
C GLU A 886 -25.92 45.07 -0.35
N ALA A 887 -26.52 43.94 0.03
CA ALA A 887 -27.85 43.52 -0.44
C ALA A 887 -28.96 43.69 0.62
N GLY A 888 -28.68 44.52 1.63
CA GLY A 888 -29.60 44.90 2.71
C GLY A 888 -29.73 46.42 2.84
N GLN A 889 -30.01 47.13 1.73
CA GLN A 889 -30.64 48.45 1.71
C GLN A 889 -31.65 48.54 0.58
#